data_AF-A0A2U0S1Z7-F1
#
_entry.id   AF-A0A2U0S1Z7-F1
#
_cell.length_a   1.000
_cell.length_b   1.000
_cell.length_c   1.000
_cell.angle_alpha   90.00
_cell.angle_beta   90.00
_cell.angle_gamma   90.00
#
_symmetry.space_group_name_H-M   'P 1'
#
loop_
_entity.id
_entity.type
_entity.pdbx_description
1 polymer ?
#
loop_
_entity_poly.entity_id
_entity_poly.type
_entity_poly.pdbx_seq_one_letter_code
_entity_poly.pdbx_strand_id
1 'polypeptide(L)'
;VVPVDSIEPPVVRLKNGSVVRVTLKNFKPLEKLIDKILFLGDILIGFGDFLYTNKPLRPSGYNEEWWQEELEEALDKKLGGDMKKVAETVGVSVSVFEGWLADPYKNKPNAKEAIAVSSVLGVPLHPIFTFFWENINVEEFGSLRTWLLFSETKKEDAIVQEIFGIKDKTVKGILEKLCIPHEVVANKLKIIDDEAHIIAFCLGLNVPDRQVDSSESVFEAIQNFTGIRIREKAPSFVGARMGRPEKAKHREMKPLVHALFPVGLAGGSRRNLSEAATKASIEVDLAVRRCPVCNETTFLVKCPKCGQDTAYEKICPQCGRSFKADDCPVCKVSTRSYARQQINIRALMLSACRKLGLPKLNMVKGVKGMTNETKTPEILEKGILRARHGLSVFKDGTIRFDVTNAPLSHFTPKEVGVSVEQLKKNGYLHDQDGTPLTEPEQICELKLQDVVVPRKCADYFVRVANFLDELLEKVYELPPYYNIKKASDLVGRLIIGLAPHTSVGIVGRIIGFTPLNVCYAHHLWHSAKRRDCDGDEDALMLALDTILNFSKVFLPSHIGGIMDAPILLIPVVNPMEVQRQAHEVDVAGQYPRLFYEKTWEKAETRQLIDSIDIVEHRLNTAAQFEGFKYTVPVSDVNMGNPESVYKKLGKMTDKLHSQLVLAEKIEAVDADVVAKKVLTTHFVRDIAGNLRAFTTQKFRCKACNKKFRRLPLLGKCPACKGELTLTVYRGGIEKYLPEAQRLVKKYGLSEYYAQRLSMVADEIIILFEGKKPRQICLTAFSD
;
A
#
# COMPACT_ATOMS: atom_id res chain seq x y z
N VAL A 1 4.07 -4.13 -1.78
CA VAL A 1 5.42 -4.38 -1.22
C VAL A 1 5.24 -4.66 0.26
N VAL A 2 5.68 -5.84 0.68
CA VAL A 2 5.70 -6.30 2.07
C VAL A 2 7.15 -6.67 2.43
N PRO A 3 7.57 -6.59 3.70
CA PRO A 3 8.95 -6.89 4.08
C PRO A 3 9.23 -8.39 4.03
N VAL A 4 10.40 -8.76 3.50
CA VAL A 4 10.99 -10.11 3.55
C VAL A 4 12.48 -9.91 3.81
N ASP A 5 13.00 -10.41 4.93
CA ASP A 5 14.37 -10.15 5.40
C ASP A 5 15.34 -11.32 5.19
N SER A 6 14.82 -12.45 4.71
CA SER A 6 15.59 -13.64 4.33
C SER A 6 16.22 -13.56 2.94
N ILE A 7 15.68 -12.72 2.05
CA ILE A 7 16.18 -12.48 0.69
C ILE A 7 17.38 -11.52 0.68
N GLU A 8 18.08 -11.41 -0.46
CA GLU A 8 19.32 -10.63 -0.49
C GLU A 8 19.10 -9.13 -0.27
N PRO A 9 19.89 -8.51 0.63
CA PRO A 9 19.79 -7.09 0.91
C PRO A 9 20.40 -6.21 -0.20
N PRO A 10 20.11 -4.90 -0.19
CA PRO A 10 20.78 -3.94 -1.05
C PRO A 10 22.30 -3.89 -0.81
N VAL A 11 23.05 -3.62 -1.88
CA VAL A 11 24.51 -3.37 -1.84
C VAL A 11 24.78 -1.92 -2.22
N VAL A 12 25.51 -1.21 -1.37
CA VAL A 12 25.75 0.23 -1.54
C VAL A 12 27.23 0.57 -1.50
N ARG A 13 27.60 1.62 -2.24
CA ARG A 13 28.87 2.32 -2.13
C ARG A 13 28.74 3.50 -1.17
N LEU A 14 29.65 3.58 -0.21
CA LEU A 14 29.76 4.68 0.73
C LEU A 14 30.61 5.83 0.13
N LYS A 15 30.48 7.03 0.69
CA LYS A 15 31.25 8.22 0.29
C LYS A 15 32.78 8.05 0.37
N ASN A 16 33.28 7.15 1.22
CA ASN A 16 34.70 6.81 1.28
C ASN A 16 35.14 5.82 0.18
N GLY A 17 34.21 5.33 -0.64
CA GLY A 17 34.41 4.36 -1.71
C GLY A 17 34.24 2.89 -1.28
N SER A 18 34.01 2.61 0.00
CA SER A 18 33.79 1.23 0.49
C SER A 18 32.44 0.70 0.02
N VAL A 19 32.35 -0.60 -0.23
CA VAL A 19 31.12 -1.28 -0.64
C VAL A 19 30.65 -2.18 0.50
N VAL A 20 29.38 -2.09 0.85
CA VAL A 20 28.80 -2.83 1.98
C VAL A 20 27.39 -3.35 1.65
N ARG A 21 27.07 -4.54 2.16
CA ARG A 21 25.71 -5.09 2.20
C ARG A 21 24.93 -4.40 3.33
N VAL A 22 23.75 -3.87 3.02
CA VAL A 22 22.95 -3.07 3.97
C VAL A 22 21.87 -3.93 4.61
N THR A 23 22.00 -4.18 5.90
CA THR A 23 21.02 -4.91 6.71
C THR A 23 20.30 -3.96 7.66
N LEU A 24 19.19 -4.42 8.26
CA LEU A 24 18.48 -3.66 9.30
C LEU A 24 19.39 -3.29 10.49
N LYS A 25 20.41 -4.11 10.78
CA LYS A 25 21.34 -3.91 11.90
C LYS A 25 22.32 -2.76 11.63
N ASN A 26 22.81 -2.62 10.40
CA ASN A 26 23.85 -1.64 10.06
C ASN A 26 23.32 -0.39 9.32
N PHE A 27 22.04 -0.35 8.92
CA PHE A 27 21.48 0.75 8.13
C PHE A 27 21.60 2.14 8.78
N LYS A 28 21.29 2.27 10.08
CA LYS A 28 21.25 3.57 10.78
C LYS A 28 22.54 4.39 10.67
N PRO A 29 23.74 3.83 10.96
CA PRO A 29 24.99 4.58 10.77
C PRO A 29 25.33 4.82 9.30
N LEU A 30 24.87 3.96 8.39
CA LEU A 30 25.24 4.02 6.96
C LEU A 30 24.39 5.00 6.14
N GLU A 31 23.12 5.25 6.51
CA GLU A 31 22.15 6.01 5.69
C GLU A 31 22.71 7.34 5.13
N LYS A 32 23.44 8.11 5.93
CA LYS A 32 24.01 9.41 5.54
C LYS A 32 25.31 9.31 4.74
N LEU A 33 25.93 8.14 4.76
CA LEU A 33 27.19 7.82 4.09
C LEU A 33 26.98 7.17 2.72
N ILE A 34 25.75 6.76 2.37
CA ILE A 34 25.42 6.18 1.06
C ILE A 34 25.62 7.22 -0.05
N ASP A 35 26.56 6.89 -0.94
CA ASP A 35 26.87 7.62 -2.17
C ASP A 35 26.07 7.04 -3.34
N LYS A 36 26.19 5.73 -3.59
CA LYS A 36 25.53 5.02 -4.69
C LYS A 36 24.92 3.70 -4.23
N ILE A 37 23.78 3.32 -4.78
CA ILE A 37 23.13 2.02 -4.58
C ILE A 37 23.43 1.19 -5.82
N LEU A 38 24.31 0.20 -5.66
CA LEU A 38 24.80 -0.66 -6.75
C LEU A 38 23.76 -1.75 -7.07
N PHE A 39 23.19 -2.33 -6.03
CA PHE A 39 22.13 -3.34 -6.13
C PHE A 39 21.01 -2.98 -5.15
N LEU A 40 19.76 -3.05 -5.62
CA LEU A 40 18.58 -2.70 -4.81
C LEU A 40 18.19 -3.81 -3.83
N GLY A 41 18.74 -5.02 -3.98
CA GLY A 41 18.27 -6.21 -3.29
C GLY A 41 17.24 -6.96 -4.12
N ASP A 42 16.84 -8.12 -3.60
CA ASP A 42 15.91 -9.00 -4.26
C ASP A 42 14.46 -8.49 -4.18
N ILE A 43 13.65 -8.99 -5.10
CA ILE A 43 12.20 -8.88 -5.04
C ILE A 43 11.60 -10.26 -5.27
N LEU A 44 10.87 -10.76 -4.26
CA LEU A 44 10.20 -12.05 -4.34
C LEU A 44 8.93 -11.92 -5.18
N ILE A 45 8.78 -12.78 -6.18
CA ILE A 45 7.60 -12.88 -7.05
C ILE A 45 7.17 -14.35 -7.07
N GLY A 46 5.94 -14.62 -6.63
CA GLY A 46 5.40 -15.98 -6.58
C GLY A 46 5.09 -16.54 -7.97
N PHE A 47 5.06 -17.87 -8.08
CA PHE A 47 4.64 -18.56 -9.29
C PHE A 47 3.23 -18.15 -9.74
N GLY A 48 2.31 -17.95 -8.77
CA GLY A 48 0.94 -17.57 -9.05
C GLY A 48 0.79 -16.24 -9.83
N ASP A 49 1.70 -15.28 -9.62
CA ASP A 49 1.70 -14.02 -10.38
C ASP A 49 2.05 -14.23 -11.85
N PHE A 50 2.97 -15.15 -12.16
CA PHE A 50 3.28 -15.54 -13.54
C PHE A 50 2.10 -16.28 -14.19
N LEU A 51 1.41 -17.13 -13.42
CA LEU A 51 0.27 -17.90 -13.89
C LEU A 51 -0.91 -16.98 -14.24
N TYR A 52 -1.26 -16.07 -13.33
CA TYR A 52 -2.34 -15.10 -13.54
C TYR A 52 -2.08 -14.15 -14.71
N THR A 53 -0.85 -13.66 -14.83
CA THR A 53 -0.48 -12.77 -15.94
C THR A 53 -0.21 -13.52 -17.24
N ASN A 54 -0.19 -14.86 -17.22
CA ASN A 54 0.14 -15.74 -18.33
C ASN A 54 1.45 -15.33 -19.04
N LYS A 55 2.44 -14.90 -18.26
CA LYS A 55 3.77 -14.53 -18.76
C LYS A 55 4.68 -15.76 -18.69
N PRO A 56 5.55 -16.00 -19.69
CA PRO A 56 6.53 -17.07 -19.61
C PRO A 56 7.44 -16.86 -18.41
N LEU A 57 7.89 -17.97 -17.82
CA LEU A 57 8.83 -17.94 -16.71
C LEU A 57 10.13 -17.28 -17.16
N ARG A 58 10.70 -16.48 -16.26
CA ARG A 58 12.01 -15.88 -16.45
C ARG A 58 13.05 -16.76 -15.74
N PRO A 59 14.28 -16.88 -16.28
CA PRO A 59 15.33 -17.65 -15.63
C PRO A 59 15.46 -17.22 -14.17
N SER A 60 15.33 -18.18 -13.25
CA SER A 60 15.52 -17.95 -11.83
C SER A 60 16.99 -17.70 -11.52
N GLY A 61 17.26 -16.75 -10.65
CA GLY A 61 18.55 -16.65 -9.98
C GLY A 61 18.82 -17.88 -9.13
N TYR A 62 20.09 -18.16 -8.89
CA TYR A 62 20.48 -19.24 -7.99
C TYR A 62 20.24 -18.82 -6.54
N ASN A 63 19.33 -19.50 -5.87
CA ASN A 63 18.88 -19.17 -4.52
C ASN A 63 18.96 -20.39 -3.59
N GLU A 64 18.75 -20.16 -2.29
CA GLU A 64 18.91 -21.19 -1.26
C GLU A 64 17.95 -22.37 -1.44
N GLU A 65 16.71 -22.13 -1.88
CA GLU A 65 15.71 -23.18 -2.15
C GLU A 65 16.18 -24.12 -3.26
N TRP A 66 16.71 -23.56 -4.36
CA TRP A 66 17.23 -24.37 -5.46
C TRP A 66 18.52 -25.11 -5.05
N TRP A 67 19.40 -24.48 -4.28
CA TRP A 67 20.60 -25.15 -3.76
C TRP A 67 20.25 -26.33 -2.85
N GLN A 68 19.20 -26.20 -2.01
CA GLN A 68 18.71 -27.30 -1.18
C GLN A 68 18.25 -28.49 -2.04
N GLU A 69 17.44 -28.26 -3.07
CA GLU A 69 16.98 -29.31 -3.99
C GLU A 69 18.16 -30.03 -4.68
N GLU A 70 19.19 -29.28 -5.10
CA GLU A 70 20.39 -29.87 -5.71
C GLU A 70 21.23 -30.65 -4.69
N LEU A 71 21.23 -30.22 -3.42
CA LEU A 71 21.91 -30.91 -2.33
C LEU A 71 21.22 -32.25 -1.99
N GLU A 72 19.90 -32.25 -1.86
CA GLU A 72 19.09 -33.47 -1.61
C GLU A 72 19.33 -34.52 -2.70
N GLU A 73 19.30 -34.11 -3.97
CA GLU A 73 19.57 -35.04 -5.07
C GLU A 73 21.01 -35.56 -5.09
N ALA A 74 21.98 -34.70 -4.77
CA ALA A 74 23.38 -35.12 -4.73
C ALA A 74 23.64 -36.12 -3.61
N LEU A 75 22.95 -35.99 -2.47
CA LEU A 75 22.98 -36.95 -1.37
C LEU A 75 22.46 -38.32 -1.79
N ASP A 76 21.31 -38.34 -2.47
CA ASP A 76 20.71 -39.57 -2.98
C ASP A 76 21.63 -40.27 -3.99
N LYS A 77 22.28 -39.51 -4.87
CA LYS A 77 23.12 -40.06 -5.95
C LYS A 77 24.50 -40.53 -5.52
N LYS A 78 25.23 -39.79 -4.68
CA LYS A 78 26.67 -40.01 -4.48
C LYS A 78 27.06 -40.86 -3.28
N LEU A 79 26.17 -41.08 -2.31
CA LEU A 79 26.47 -41.88 -1.11
C LEU A 79 25.30 -42.76 -0.64
N GLY A 80 24.32 -43.02 -1.50
CA GLY A 80 23.15 -43.86 -1.19
C GLY A 80 22.30 -43.32 -0.04
N GLY A 81 22.29 -41.99 0.16
CA GLY A 81 21.54 -41.32 1.23
C GLY A 81 22.18 -41.36 2.62
N ASP A 82 23.41 -41.88 2.77
CA ASP A 82 24.05 -41.97 4.10
C ASP A 82 24.63 -40.62 4.55
N MET A 83 23.77 -39.79 5.17
CA MET A 83 24.12 -38.45 5.67
C MET A 83 25.33 -38.43 6.61
N LYS A 84 25.55 -39.50 7.39
CA LYS A 84 26.66 -39.54 8.36
C LYS A 84 28.01 -39.56 7.65
N LYS A 85 28.13 -40.38 6.60
CA LYS A 85 29.35 -40.45 5.78
C LYS A 85 29.61 -39.14 5.04
N VAL A 86 28.54 -38.50 4.54
CA VAL A 86 28.66 -37.21 3.85
C VAL A 86 29.19 -36.15 4.82
N ALA A 87 28.57 -36.02 6.00
CA ALA A 87 28.95 -35.05 7.01
C ALA A 87 30.40 -35.26 7.47
N GLU A 88 30.81 -36.51 7.71
CA GLU A 88 32.21 -36.86 8.03
C GLU A 88 33.18 -36.47 6.90
N THR A 89 32.82 -36.72 5.64
CA THR A 89 33.69 -36.42 4.48
C THR A 89 33.81 -34.91 4.23
N VAL A 90 32.74 -34.15 4.46
CA VAL A 90 32.71 -32.68 4.37
C VAL A 90 33.44 -32.05 5.57
N GLY A 91 33.54 -32.76 6.69
CA GLY A 91 34.16 -32.27 7.93
C GLY A 91 33.21 -31.44 8.80
N VAL A 92 31.91 -31.73 8.74
CA VAL A 92 30.86 -31.07 9.54
C VAL A 92 30.09 -32.07 10.40
N SER A 93 29.46 -31.58 11.47
CA SER A 93 28.56 -32.43 12.27
C SER A 93 27.28 -32.76 11.52
N VAL A 94 26.72 -33.95 11.76
CA VAL A 94 25.46 -34.40 11.16
C VAL A 94 24.31 -33.41 11.43
N SER A 95 24.24 -32.86 12.65
CA SER A 95 23.22 -31.88 13.02
C SER A 95 23.30 -30.57 12.24
N VAL A 96 24.50 -30.12 11.86
CA VAL A 96 24.67 -28.92 11.03
C VAL A 96 24.18 -29.20 9.61
N PHE A 97 24.54 -30.37 9.08
CA PHE A 97 24.12 -30.79 7.75
C PHE A 97 22.59 -30.99 7.64
N GLU A 98 21.97 -31.64 8.63
CA GLU A 98 20.51 -31.73 8.77
C GLU A 98 19.87 -30.34 8.88
N GLY A 99 20.52 -29.42 9.59
CA GLY A 99 20.08 -28.03 9.71
C GLY A 99 20.00 -27.30 8.37
N TRP A 100 20.94 -27.55 7.44
CA TRP A 100 20.95 -26.95 6.11
C TRP A 100 19.78 -27.43 5.24
N LEU A 101 19.38 -28.70 5.39
CA LEU A 101 18.24 -29.28 4.67
C LEU A 101 16.89 -28.92 5.32
N ALA A 102 16.85 -28.76 6.64
CA ALA A 102 15.61 -28.43 7.33
C ALA A 102 15.20 -26.95 7.18
N ASP A 103 16.17 -26.04 7.16
CA ASP A 103 15.95 -24.60 7.02
C ASP A 103 17.17 -23.93 6.36
N PRO A 104 17.15 -23.77 5.02
CA PRO A 104 18.30 -23.25 4.28
C PRO A 104 18.50 -21.73 4.49
N TYR A 105 17.55 -21.05 5.12
CA TYR A 105 17.64 -19.61 5.39
C TYR A 105 18.30 -19.31 6.73
N LYS A 106 18.02 -20.11 7.75
CA LYS A 106 18.53 -19.90 9.11
C LYS A 106 19.90 -20.55 9.31
N ASN A 107 20.12 -21.73 8.74
CA ASN A 107 21.38 -22.47 8.87
C ASN A 107 22.15 -22.36 7.54
N LYS A 108 23.04 -21.37 7.44
CA LYS A 108 23.87 -21.18 6.23
C LYS A 108 25.29 -21.71 6.47
N PRO A 109 25.90 -22.41 5.50
CA PRO A 109 27.30 -22.80 5.59
C PRO A 109 28.22 -21.57 5.57
N ASN A 110 29.37 -21.65 6.22
CA ASN A 110 30.46 -20.67 6.00
C ASN A 110 31.19 -20.94 4.66
N ALA A 111 32.11 -20.07 4.26
CA ALA A 111 32.78 -20.21 2.96
C ALA A 111 33.52 -21.54 2.80
N LYS A 112 34.19 -22.02 3.86
CA LYS A 112 34.95 -23.28 3.85
C LYS A 112 34.01 -24.48 3.70
N GLU A 113 32.93 -24.50 4.47
CA GLU A 113 31.90 -25.53 4.41
C GLU A 113 31.24 -25.57 3.03
N ALA A 114 30.87 -24.42 2.47
CA ALA A 114 30.26 -24.33 1.15
C ALA A 114 31.18 -24.88 0.03
N ILE A 115 32.48 -24.56 0.09
CA ILE A 115 33.48 -25.12 -0.84
C ILE A 115 33.60 -26.64 -0.64
N ALA A 116 33.72 -27.11 0.61
CA ALA A 116 33.89 -28.53 0.91
C ALA A 116 32.71 -29.38 0.42
N VAL A 117 31.47 -28.94 0.70
CA VAL A 117 30.24 -29.59 0.22
C VAL A 117 30.24 -29.66 -1.30
N SER A 118 30.55 -28.54 -1.96
CA SER A 118 30.56 -28.44 -3.42
C SER A 118 31.63 -29.33 -4.06
N SER A 119 32.82 -29.44 -3.45
CA SER A 119 33.89 -30.32 -3.93
C SER A 119 33.55 -31.81 -3.75
N VAL A 120 32.95 -32.20 -2.62
CA VAL A 120 32.65 -33.61 -2.31
C VAL A 120 31.43 -34.08 -3.10
N LEU A 121 30.33 -33.33 -3.04
CA LEU A 121 29.05 -33.72 -3.66
C LEU A 121 28.94 -33.28 -5.12
N GLY A 122 29.77 -32.35 -5.59
CA GLY A 122 29.69 -31.81 -6.96
C GLY A 122 28.45 -30.93 -7.18
N VAL A 123 27.84 -30.43 -6.10
CA VAL A 123 26.81 -29.39 -6.17
C VAL A 123 27.46 -28.05 -6.48
N PRO A 124 26.74 -27.09 -7.09
CA PRO A 124 27.27 -25.75 -7.28
C PRO A 124 27.52 -25.01 -5.96
N LEU A 125 28.43 -24.04 -6.01
CA LEU A 125 28.76 -23.19 -4.87
C LEU A 125 27.50 -22.52 -4.29
N HIS A 126 27.37 -22.50 -2.96
CA HIS A 126 26.22 -21.93 -2.27
C HIS A 126 25.90 -20.48 -2.72
N PRO A 127 24.62 -20.12 -2.93
CA PRO A 127 24.20 -18.84 -3.52
C PRO A 127 24.67 -17.59 -2.77
N ILE A 128 24.74 -17.64 -1.42
CA ILE A 128 25.25 -16.52 -0.59
C ILE A 128 26.69 -16.08 -0.95
N PHE A 129 27.50 -17.03 -1.43
CA PHE A 129 28.89 -16.85 -1.83
C PHE A 129 29.06 -16.76 -3.35
N THR A 130 27.97 -16.78 -4.10
CA THR A 130 28.00 -16.51 -5.53
C THR A 130 27.99 -14.99 -5.72
N PHE A 131 28.91 -14.47 -6.52
CA PHE A 131 28.95 -13.06 -6.93
C PHE A 131 28.32 -12.88 -8.32
N PHE A 132 28.09 -11.63 -8.74
CA PHE A 132 27.49 -11.31 -10.04
C PHE A 132 28.50 -11.46 -11.21
N TRP A 133 29.07 -12.66 -11.37
CA TRP A 133 30.08 -12.97 -12.39
C TRP A 133 29.58 -12.70 -13.82
N GLU A 134 28.27 -12.76 -14.03
CA GLU A 134 27.58 -12.42 -15.28
C GLU A 134 27.76 -10.94 -15.71
N ASN A 135 28.13 -10.04 -14.79
CA ASN A 135 28.28 -8.60 -15.08
C ASN A 135 29.67 -8.21 -15.61
N ILE A 136 30.60 -9.16 -15.71
CA ILE A 136 31.99 -8.91 -16.13
C ILE A 136 32.37 -9.79 -17.31
N ASN A 137 33.34 -9.34 -18.09
CA ASN A 137 33.93 -10.14 -19.16
C ASN A 137 35.24 -10.83 -18.70
N VAL A 138 35.80 -11.67 -19.56
CA VAL A 138 36.99 -12.49 -19.29
C VAL A 138 38.25 -11.62 -19.11
N GLU A 139 38.35 -10.50 -19.82
CA GLU A 139 39.46 -9.56 -19.70
C GLU A 139 39.46 -8.84 -18.34
N GLU A 140 38.28 -8.43 -17.88
CA GLU A 140 38.04 -7.88 -16.55
C GLU A 140 38.34 -8.92 -15.47
N PHE A 141 37.93 -10.17 -15.68
CA PHE A 141 38.25 -11.29 -14.79
C PHE A 141 39.78 -11.54 -14.70
N GLY A 142 40.49 -11.54 -15.84
CA GLY A 142 41.94 -11.66 -15.87
C GLY A 142 42.67 -10.50 -15.19
N SER A 143 42.14 -9.28 -15.33
CA SER A 143 42.64 -8.09 -14.63
C SER A 143 42.48 -8.21 -13.11
N LEU A 144 41.32 -8.69 -12.65
CA LEU A 144 41.04 -8.92 -11.24
C LEU A 144 41.92 -10.04 -10.65
N ARG A 145 42.15 -11.12 -11.42
CA ARG A 145 43.07 -12.19 -11.03
C ARG A 145 44.50 -11.68 -10.89
N THR A 146 44.97 -10.91 -11.87
CA THR A 146 46.32 -10.32 -11.84
C THR A 146 46.48 -9.44 -10.60
N TRP A 147 45.49 -8.60 -10.31
CA TRP A 147 45.46 -7.79 -9.10
C TRP A 147 45.54 -8.62 -7.82
N LEU A 148 44.79 -9.73 -7.73
CA LEU A 148 44.84 -10.62 -6.57
C LEU A 148 46.23 -11.24 -6.39
N LEU A 149 46.88 -11.70 -7.46
CA LEU A 149 48.20 -12.32 -7.41
C LEU A 149 49.29 -11.36 -6.93
N PHE A 150 49.13 -10.06 -7.18
CA PHE A 150 50.03 -9.01 -6.66
C PHE A 150 49.62 -8.46 -5.29
N SER A 151 48.50 -8.91 -4.73
CA SER A 151 47.98 -8.43 -3.45
C SER A 151 48.57 -9.18 -2.26
N GLU A 152 48.71 -8.50 -1.13
CA GLU A 152 49.12 -9.11 0.14
C GLU A 152 47.93 -9.94 0.68
N THR A 153 48.12 -11.24 0.87
CA THR A 153 47.09 -12.15 1.41
C THR A 153 47.49 -12.70 2.77
N LYS A 154 46.60 -12.62 3.76
CA LYS A 154 46.80 -13.28 5.07
C LYS A 154 45.98 -14.57 5.11
N LYS A 155 46.66 -15.68 5.42
CA LYS A 155 46.06 -17.01 5.50
C LYS A 155 46.14 -17.53 6.94
N GLU A 156 45.03 -18.06 7.44
CA GLU A 156 44.93 -18.76 8.72
C GLU A 156 44.24 -20.10 8.44
N ASP A 157 44.86 -21.23 8.83
CA ASP A 157 44.34 -22.58 8.58
C ASP A 157 43.87 -22.86 7.14
N ALA A 158 44.65 -22.38 6.16
CA ALA A 158 44.37 -22.44 4.71
C ALA A 158 43.18 -21.59 4.22
N ILE A 159 42.53 -20.83 5.10
CA ILE A 159 41.49 -19.84 4.78
C ILE A 159 42.15 -18.49 4.54
N VAL A 160 41.74 -17.79 3.48
CA VAL A 160 42.21 -16.42 3.21
C VAL A 160 41.33 -15.47 4.01
N GLN A 161 41.87 -14.90 5.09
CA GLN A 161 41.14 -14.02 6.00
C GLN A 161 41.13 -12.57 5.51
N GLU A 162 42.24 -12.10 4.94
CA GLU A 162 42.36 -10.73 4.46
C GLU A 162 43.11 -10.67 3.13
N ILE A 163 42.62 -9.83 2.21
CA ILE A 163 43.30 -9.46 0.97
C ILE A 163 43.52 -7.95 0.98
N PHE A 164 44.76 -7.51 0.80
CA PHE A 164 45.15 -6.11 0.66
C PHE A 164 45.80 -5.86 -0.69
N GLY A 165 45.08 -5.18 -1.58
CA GLY A 165 45.58 -4.81 -2.89
C GLY A 165 45.64 -3.31 -3.11
N ILE A 166 46.42 -2.88 -4.12
CA ILE A 166 46.49 -1.46 -4.51
C ILE A 166 45.12 -1.03 -5.07
N LYS A 167 44.69 0.17 -4.73
CA LYS A 167 43.47 0.76 -5.29
C LYS A 167 43.71 1.18 -6.74
N ASP A 168 43.37 0.29 -7.66
CA ASP A 168 43.25 0.60 -9.07
C ASP A 168 41.80 0.97 -9.44
N LYS A 169 41.61 1.93 -10.36
CA LYS A 169 40.27 2.38 -10.78
C LYS A 169 39.52 1.27 -11.53
N THR A 170 40.22 0.50 -12.37
CA THR A 170 39.61 -0.58 -13.16
C THR A 170 39.15 -1.69 -12.23
N VAL A 171 40.04 -2.17 -11.35
CA VAL A 171 39.71 -3.19 -10.34
C VAL A 171 38.58 -2.73 -9.43
N LYS A 172 38.60 -1.47 -8.98
CA LYS A 172 37.53 -0.92 -8.14
C LYS A 172 36.18 -0.97 -8.85
N GLY A 173 36.12 -0.62 -10.14
CA GLY A 173 34.92 -0.71 -10.95
C GLY A 173 34.42 -2.15 -11.08
N ILE A 174 35.33 -3.11 -11.28
CA ILE A 174 35.00 -4.54 -11.37
C ILE A 174 34.41 -5.04 -10.04
N LEU A 175 35.02 -4.72 -8.90
CA LEU A 175 34.49 -5.09 -7.58
C LEU A 175 33.12 -4.47 -7.30
N GLU A 176 32.86 -3.24 -7.78
CA GLU A 176 31.53 -2.61 -7.71
C GLU A 176 30.50 -3.35 -8.58
N LYS A 177 30.84 -3.75 -9.82
CA LYS A 177 29.97 -4.53 -10.71
C LYS A 177 29.61 -5.89 -10.14
N LEU A 178 30.59 -6.55 -9.50
CA LEU A 178 30.40 -7.83 -8.81
C LEU A 178 29.67 -7.69 -7.46
N CYS A 179 29.43 -6.46 -7.00
CA CYS A 179 28.84 -6.14 -5.70
C CYS A 179 29.56 -6.80 -4.51
N ILE A 180 30.89 -6.92 -4.59
CA ILE A 180 31.70 -7.54 -3.53
C ILE A 180 31.93 -6.53 -2.40
N PRO A 181 31.55 -6.85 -1.15
CA PRO A 181 31.89 -6.04 0.01
C PRO A 181 33.40 -5.83 0.15
N HIS A 182 33.84 -4.58 0.27
CA HIS A 182 35.25 -4.24 0.48
C HIS A 182 35.42 -2.85 1.09
N GLU A 183 36.49 -2.68 1.86
CA GLU A 183 36.84 -1.42 2.51
C GLU A 183 37.93 -0.67 1.74
N VAL A 184 37.84 0.66 1.76
CA VAL A 184 38.88 1.54 1.20
C VAL A 184 39.66 2.16 2.36
N VAL A 185 40.90 1.70 2.54
CA VAL A 185 41.81 2.20 3.58
C VAL A 185 42.97 2.91 2.91
N ALA A 186 43.00 4.25 3.04
CA ALA A 186 43.93 5.13 2.32
C ALA A 186 43.90 4.89 0.80
N ASN A 187 44.92 4.21 0.25
CA ASN A 187 45.02 3.87 -1.18
C ASN A 187 45.08 2.36 -1.44
N LYS A 188 44.62 1.55 -0.48
CA LYS A 188 44.48 0.10 -0.61
C LYS A 188 43.01 -0.32 -0.53
N LEU A 189 42.69 -1.42 -1.20
CA LEU A 189 41.41 -2.13 -1.09
C LEU A 189 41.60 -3.31 -0.15
N LYS A 190 40.70 -3.44 0.82
CA LYS A 190 40.70 -4.52 1.80
C LYS A 190 39.44 -5.36 1.65
N ILE A 191 39.61 -6.66 1.48
CA ILE A 191 38.53 -7.66 1.50
C ILE A 191 38.79 -8.56 2.70
N ILE A 192 37.73 -8.92 3.45
CA ILE A 192 37.83 -9.67 4.71
C ILE A 192 36.96 -10.94 4.70
N ASP A 193 37.24 -11.83 5.64
CA ASP A 193 36.42 -12.98 6.05
C ASP A 193 36.02 -13.90 4.89
N ASP A 194 34.76 -14.36 4.85
CA ASP A 194 34.24 -15.29 3.86
C ASP A 194 34.36 -14.74 2.43
N GLU A 195 34.11 -13.44 2.22
CA GLU A 195 34.26 -12.82 0.92
C GLU A 195 35.71 -12.91 0.40
N ALA A 196 36.70 -12.73 1.27
CA ALA A 196 38.12 -12.86 0.93
C ALA A 196 38.48 -14.30 0.55
N HIS A 197 37.94 -15.28 1.28
CA HIS A 197 38.19 -16.68 0.97
C HIS A 197 37.59 -17.09 -0.38
N ILE A 198 36.34 -16.72 -0.63
CA ILE A 198 35.62 -17.09 -1.85
C ILE A 198 36.22 -16.41 -3.07
N ILE A 199 36.52 -15.11 -3.01
CA ILE A 199 37.11 -14.41 -4.17
C ILE A 199 38.50 -14.99 -4.50
N ALA A 200 39.30 -15.32 -3.48
CA ALA A 200 40.61 -15.94 -3.68
C ALA A 200 40.50 -17.34 -4.27
N PHE A 201 39.50 -18.10 -3.85
CA PHE A 201 39.21 -19.43 -4.37
C PHE A 201 38.77 -19.36 -5.85
N CYS A 202 37.77 -18.55 -6.17
CA CYS A 202 37.24 -18.41 -7.54
C CYS A 202 38.27 -17.88 -8.54
N LEU A 203 39.19 -16.99 -8.12
CA LEU A 203 40.26 -16.46 -8.97
C LEU A 203 41.48 -17.40 -9.08
N GLY A 204 41.43 -18.57 -8.43
CA GLY A 204 42.46 -19.59 -8.55
C GLY A 204 43.78 -19.24 -7.85
N LEU A 205 43.73 -18.65 -6.64
CA LEU A 205 44.95 -18.33 -5.87
C LEU A 205 45.82 -19.57 -5.59
N ASN A 206 45.21 -20.76 -5.54
CA ASN A 206 45.90 -22.04 -5.33
C ASN A 206 46.51 -22.63 -6.62
N VAL A 207 46.23 -22.04 -7.78
CA VAL A 207 46.73 -22.45 -9.09
C VAL A 207 47.28 -21.24 -9.87
N PRO A 208 48.33 -20.57 -9.36
CA PRO A 208 48.84 -19.32 -9.94
C PRO A 208 49.37 -19.49 -11.37
N ASP A 209 49.90 -20.67 -11.71
CA ASP A 209 50.54 -20.93 -13.00
C ASP A 209 49.55 -21.17 -14.16
N ARG A 210 48.26 -21.39 -13.88
CA ARG A 210 47.25 -21.55 -14.94
C ARG A 210 46.91 -20.21 -15.57
N GLN A 211 46.83 -20.18 -16.90
CA GLN A 211 46.41 -18.99 -17.64
C GLN A 211 44.89 -18.97 -17.82
N VAL A 212 44.35 -17.76 -17.93
CA VAL A 212 42.94 -17.55 -18.31
C VAL A 212 42.87 -17.62 -19.82
N ASP A 213 42.09 -18.56 -20.37
CA ASP A 213 41.85 -18.63 -21.80
C ASP A 213 40.84 -17.52 -22.18
N SER A 214 41.20 -16.69 -23.16
CA SER A 214 40.35 -15.60 -23.66
C SER A 214 39.08 -16.08 -24.37
N SER A 215 39.02 -17.35 -24.77
CA SER A 215 37.88 -17.94 -25.49
C SER A 215 36.81 -18.55 -24.56
N GLU A 216 37.14 -18.76 -23.29
CA GLU A 216 36.22 -19.34 -22.29
C GLU A 216 35.30 -18.29 -21.68
N SER A 217 34.15 -18.69 -21.17
CA SER A 217 33.33 -17.83 -20.31
C SER A 217 33.94 -17.69 -18.91
N VAL A 218 33.56 -16.64 -18.17
CA VAL A 218 34.01 -16.43 -16.78
C VAL A 218 33.68 -17.63 -15.89
N PHE A 219 32.50 -18.24 -16.09
CA PHE A 219 32.06 -19.41 -15.32
C PHE A 219 32.91 -20.65 -15.63
N GLU A 220 33.25 -20.88 -16.91
CA GLU A 220 34.16 -21.97 -17.32
C GLU A 220 35.56 -21.77 -16.76
N ALA A 221 36.09 -20.55 -16.81
CA ALA A 221 37.40 -20.23 -16.24
C ALA A 221 37.44 -20.53 -14.73
N ILE A 222 36.40 -20.16 -13.98
CA ILE A 222 36.32 -20.48 -12.54
C ILE A 222 36.22 -21.99 -12.32
N GLN A 223 35.40 -22.70 -13.10
CA GLN A 223 35.27 -24.16 -13.01
C GLN A 223 36.59 -24.87 -13.33
N ASN A 224 37.33 -24.38 -14.32
CA ASN A 224 38.65 -24.91 -14.68
C ASN A 224 39.67 -24.72 -13.56
N PHE A 225 39.61 -23.62 -12.80
CA PHE A 225 40.51 -23.40 -11.67
C PHE A 225 40.14 -24.15 -10.40
N THR A 226 38.84 -24.22 -10.11
CA THR A 226 38.34 -24.71 -8.82
C THR A 226 37.85 -26.15 -8.86
N GLY A 227 37.49 -26.67 -10.04
CA GLY A 227 36.76 -27.91 -10.20
C GLY A 227 35.28 -27.84 -9.79
N ILE A 228 34.80 -26.66 -9.35
CA ILE A 228 33.45 -26.45 -8.83
C ILE A 228 32.63 -25.64 -9.83
N ARG A 229 31.36 -26.04 -10.02
CA ARG A 229 30.41 -25.31 -10.85
C ARG A 229 29.86 -24.10 -10.11
N ILE A 230 29.76 -22.96 -10.79
CA ILE A 230 29.05 -21.77 -10.29
C ILE A 230 27.87 -21.50 -11.23
N ARG A 231 26.73 -21.13 -10.65
CA ARG A 231 25.52 -20.73 -11.39
C ARG A 231 25.40 -19.20 -11.43
N GLU A 232 24.67 -18.68 -12.41
CA GLU A 232 24.40 -17.24 -12.48
C GLU A 232 23.54 -16.80 -11.29
N LYS A 233 23.93 -15.69 -10.66
CA LYS A 233 23.28 -15.22 -9.44
C LYS A 233 21.95 -14.55 -9.75
N ALA A 234 21.94 -13.60 -10.70
CA ALA A 234 20.76 -12.81 -11.05
C ALA A 234 20.62 -12.66 -12.58
N PRO A 235 20.21 -13.71 -13.30
CA PRO A 235 20.00 -13.67 -14.75
C PRO A 235 18.82 -12.77 -15.17
N SER A 236 17.94 -12.43 -14.23
CA SER A 236 16.71 -11.66 -14.48
C SER A 236 16.59 -10.46 -13.54
N PHE A 237 16.35 -9.27 -14.11
CA PHE A 237 16.07 -8.04 -13.35
C PHE A 237 14.64 -7.56 -13.57
N VAL A 238 14.01 -7.07 -12.51
CA VAL A 238 12.64 -6.53 -12.53
C VAL A 238 12.66 -5.04 -12.20
N GLY A 239 12.13 -4.22 -13.10
CA GLY A 239 11.94 -2.80 -12.86
C GLY A 239 10.69 -2.52 -12.02
N ALA A 240 10.81 -1.65 -11.03
CA ALA A 240 9.69 -1.20 -10.21
C ALA A 240 9.59 0.33 -10.18
N ARG A 241 8.36 0.84 -10.06
CA ARG A 241 8.09 2.27 -9.85
C ARG A 241 7.09 2.43 -8.73
N MET A 242 7.39 3.27 -7.75
CA MET A 242 6.43 3.64 -6.72
C MET A 242 5.14 4.21 -7.37
N GLY A 243 4.02 3.51 -7.17
CA GLY A 243 2.72 3.90 -7.68
C GLY A 243 1.94 4.70 -6.63
N ARG A 244 1.06 4.00 -5.90
CA ARG A 244 0.23 4.58 -4.84
C ARG A 244 0.86 4.28 -3.48
N PRO A 245 1.01 5.28 -2.58
CA PRO A 245 1.43 5.02 -1.20
C PRO A 245 0.31 4.33 -0.43
N GLU A 246 0.69 3.70 0.68
CA GLU A 246 -0.22 3.05 1.62
C GLU A 246 -1.28 4.02 2.15
N LYS A 247 -2.38 3.56 2.73
CA LYS A 247 -3.41 4.44 3.33
C LYS A 247 -4.08 3.74 4.50
N ALA A 248 -4.23 4.49 5.60
CA ALA A 248 -5.07 4.11 6.74
C ALA A 248 -5.71 5.39 7.29
N LYS A 249 -6.93 5.68 6.88
CA LYS A 249 -7.61 6.94 7.23
C LYS A 249 -9.12 6.76 7.29
N HIS A 250 -9.77 7.36 8.29
CA HIS A 250 -11.22 7.46 8.36
C HIS A 250 -11.80 8.18 7.12
N ARG A 251 -12.89 7.64 6.57
CA ARG A 251 -13.49 8.17 5.35
C ARG A 251 -14.36 9.38 5.67
N GLU A 252 -13.84 10.56 5.34
CA GLU A 252 -14.54 11.83 5.50
C GLU A 252 -15.18 12.27 4.19
N MET A 253 -16.46 12.64 4.24
CA MET A 253 -17.03 13.46 3.18
C MET A 253 -16.30 14.81 3.12
N LYS A 254 -16.14 15.37 1.92
CA LYS A 254 -15.63 16.73 1.72
C LYS A 254 -16.78 17.66 1.36
N PRO A 255 -17.21 18.57 2.25
CA PRO A 255 -16.75 18.81 3.63
C PRO A 255 -17.28 17.78 4.64
N LEU A 256 -16.64 17.71 5.82
CA LEU A 256 -16.98 16.82 6.93
C LEU A 256 -18.46 16.92 7.31
N VAL A 257 -19.11 15.77 7.52
CA VAL A 257 -20.53 15.65 7.89
C VAL A 257 -20.66 14.74 9.11
N HIS A 258 -21.46 15.15 10.09
CA HIS A 258 -21.82 14.35 11.26
C HIS A 258 -23.25 13.81 11.17
N ALA A 259 -24.17 14.58 10.58
CA ALA A 259 -25.58 14.25 10.45
C ALA A 259 -26.05 14.38 9.00
N LEU A 260 -26.81 13.40 8.50
CA LEU A 260 -27.51 13.52 7.22
C LEU A 260 -28.79 14.37 7.37
N PHE A 261 -28.62 15.63 7.76
CA PHE A 261 -29.70 16.60 7.98
C PHE A 261 -29.44 17.89 7.19
N PRO A 262 -30.41 18.40 6.40
CA PRO A 262 -30.19 19.56 5.55
C PRO A 262 -30.21 20.89 6.31
N VAL A 263 -29.23 21.75 6.05
CA VAL A 263 -29.14 23.11 6.63
C VAL A 263 -29.18 24.23 5.59
N GLY A 264 -29.29 23.90 4.30
CA GLY A 264 -29.33 24.89 3.22
C GLY A 264 -28.09 25.81 3.24
N LEU A 265 -28.35 27.12 3.24
CA LEU A 265 -27.34 28.17 3.42
C LEU A 265 -27.27 28.71 4.85
N ALA A 266 -28.12 28.20 5.76
CA ALA A 266 -28.26 28.75 7.10
C ALA A 266 -27.06 28.42 8.01
N GLY A 267 -26.40 27.28 7.79
CA GLY A 267 -25.21 26.86 8.54
C GLY A 267 -23.87 27.37 7.98
N GLY A 268 -23.89 28.44 7.17
CA GLY A 268 -22.68 29.04 6.61
C GLY A 268 -21.89 28.11 5.67
N SER A 269 -20.60 28.42 5.46
CA SER A 269 -19.72 27.64 4.58
C SER A 269 -19.41 26.24 5.14
N ARG A 270 -19.43 26.09 6.47
CA ARG A 270 -19.15 24.85 7.21
C ARG A 270 -20.38 23.96 7.42
N ARG A 271 -21.57 24.42 7.02
CA ARG A 271 -22.85 23.70 7.15
C ARG A 271 -23.14 23.31 8.61
N ASN A 272 -22.84 24.21 9.54
CA ASN A 272 -22.97 23.98 10.97
C ASN A 272 -24.44 24.13 11.42
N LEU A 273 -25.01 23.06 11.98
CA LEU A 273 -26.33 23.02 12.59
C LEU A 273 -26.42 23.96 13.80
N SER A 274 -25.34 24.12 14.56
CA SER A 274 -25.32 24.98 15.75
C SER A 274 -25.42 26.46 15.38
N GLU A 275 -24.81 26.88 14.26
CA GLU A 275 -24.99 28.22 13.67
C GLU A 275 -26.40 28.38 13.09
N ALA A 276 -26.89 27.38 12.37
CA ALA A 276 -28.23 27.42 11.78
C ALA A 276 -29.33 27.50 12.86
N ALA A 277 -29.10 26.94 14.06
CA ALA A 277 -29.97 27.02 15.22
C ALA A 277 -30.05 28.42 15.87
N THR A 278 -29.23 29.39 15.44
CA THR A 278 -29.40 30.79 15.88
C THR A 278 -30.52 31.50 15.13
N LYS A 279 -30.89 31.01 13.94
CA LYS A 279 -32.00 31.52 13.15
C LYS A 279 -33.33 30.96 13.68
N ALA A 280 -34.39 31.75 13.58
CA ALA A 280 -35.73 31.36 14.06
C ALA A 280 -36.30 30.17 13.28
N SER A 281 -36.19 30.18 11.95
CA SER A 281 -36.59 29.08 11.07
C SER A 281 -35.69 29.00 9.83
N ILE A 282 -35.62 27.81 9.23
CA ILE A 282 -34.96 27.58 7.94
C ILE A 282 -35.93 26.91 6.97
N GLU A 283 -35.76 27.18 5.68
CA GLU A 283 -36.50 26.52 4.61
C GLU A 283 -35.64 25.46 3.92
N VAL A 284 -36.07 24.20 4.00
CA VAL A 284 -35.38 23.05 3.39
C VAL A 284 -36.39 22.06 2.82
N ASP A 285 -35.96 21.31 1.81
CA ASP A 285 -36.75 20.23 1.23
C ASP A 285 -36.63 18.98 2.10
N LEU A 286 -37.75 18.53 2.67
CA LEU A 286 -37.86 17.32 3.49
C LEU A 286 -39.03 16.45 3.07
N ALA A 287 -38.93 15.16 3.43
CA ALA A 287 -40.02 14.21 3.32
C ALA A 287 -41.29 14.72 4.02
N VAL A 288 -42.44 14.52 3.38
CA VAL A 288 -43.74 14.77 4.01
C VAL A 288 -44.35 13.44 4.41
N ARG A 289 -44.69 13.32 5.69
CA ARG A 289 -45.32 12.13 6.28
C ARG A 289 -46.53 12.55 7.08
N ARG A 290 -47.53 11.68 7.15
CA ARG A 290 -48.75 11.89 7.92
C ARG A 290 -48.99 10.73 8.87
N CYS A 291 -49.34 11.04 10.11
CA CYS A 291 -49.75 10.02 11.05
C CYS A 291 -51.15 9.51 10.70
N PRO A 292 -51.37 8.19 10.57
CA PRO A 292 -52.69 7.63 10.25
C PRO A 292 -53.70 7.79 11.40
N VAL A 293 -53.24 7.96 12.64
CA VAL A 293 -54.11 8.04 13.84
C VAL A 293 -54.47 9.48 14.17
N CYS A 294 -53.48 10.35 14.39
CA CYS A 294 -53.73 11.73 14.82
C CYS A 294 -53.76 12.75 13.66
N ASN A 295 -53.57 12.30 12.41
CA ASN A 295 -53.54 13.12 11.20
C ASN A 295 -52.49 14.25 11.16
N GLU A 296 -51.58 14.30 12.14
CA GLU A 296 -50.47 15.25 12.19
C GLU A 296 -49.49 15.04 11.02
N THR A 297 -49.12 16.13 10.34
CA THR A 297 -48.10 16.13 9.29
C THR A 297 -46.71 16.37 9.90
N THR A 298 -45.75 15.53 9.57
CA THR A 298 -44.37 15.61 10.06
C THR A 298 -43.39 15.07 9.02
N PHE A 299 -42.09 15.24 9.25
CA PHE A 299 -41.05 14.56 8.46
C PHE A 299 -40.45 13.35 9.22
N LEU A 300 -40.81 13.16 10.49
CA LEU A 300 -40.30 12.10 11.36
C LEU A 300 -41.02 10.76 11.09
N VAL A 301 -40.28 9.66 11.24
CA VAL A 301 -40.81 8.29 11.07
C VAL A 301 -41.86 7.98 12.14
N LYS A 302 -41.63 8.37 13.38
CA LYS A 302 -42.59 8.26 14.49
C LYS A 302 -43.28 9.59 14.73
N CYS A 303 -44.59 9.53 14.98
CA CYS A 303 -45.37 10.72 15.30
C CYS A 303 -44.96 11.29 16.67
N PRO A 304 -44.64 12.59 16.79
CA PRO A 304 -44.25 13.18 18.07
C PRO A 304 -45.40 13.27 19.09
N LYS A 305 -46.67 13.17 18.65
CA LYS A 305 -47.85 13.25 19.53
C LYS A 305 -48.30 11.88 20.08
N CYS A 306 -48.34 10.87 19.23
CA CYS A 306 -48.91 9.55 19.57
C CYS A 306 -47.94 8.37 19.43
N GLY A 307 -46.71 8.59 18.97
CA GLY A 307 -45.67 7.55 18.86
C GLY A 307 -45.83 6.57 17.70
N GLN A 308 -46.98 6.55 17.01
CA GLN A 308 -47.26 5.65 15.88
C GLN A 308 -46.44 5.99 14.63
N ASP A 309 -46.20 4.98 13.79
CA ASP A 309 -45.47 5.14 12.54
C ASP A 309 -46.27 5.99 11.53
N THR A 310 -45.58 6.94 10.91
CA THR A 310 -46.17 7.85 9.93
C THR A 310 -46.01 7.27 8.52
N ALA A 311 -46.92 7.59 7.60
CA ALA A 311 -46.85 7.15 6.20
C ALA A 311 -46.45 8.32 5.28
N TYR A 312 -45.76 8.04 4.17
CA TYR A 312 -45.40 9.08 3.19
C TYR A 312 -46.66 9.67 2.55
N GLU A 313 -46.67 10.99 2.39
CA GLU A 313 -47.70 11.72 1.66
C GLU A 313 -47.12 12.20 0.32
N LYS A 314 -47.75 11.81 -0.79
CA LYS A 314 -47.32 12.24 -2.12
C LYS A 314 -47.98 13.57 -2.48
N ILE A 315 -47.17 14.54 -2.90
CA ILE A 315 -47.60 15.91 -3.17
C ILE A 315 -47.32 16.26 -4.62
N CYS A 316 -48.28 16.89 -5.29
CA CYS A 316 -48.08 17.42 -6.63
C CYS A 316 -47.18 18.67 -6.60
N PRO A 317 -46.07 18.71 -7.36
CA PRO A 317 -45.16 19.86 -7.36
C PRO A 317 -45.75 21.13 -7.99
N GLN A 318 -46.82 21.02 -8.79
CA GLN A 318 -47.48 22.18 -9.40
C GLN A 318 -48.64 22.74 -8.57
N CYS A 319 -49.58 21.89 -8.15
CA CYS A 319 -50.78 22.35 -7.44
C CYS A 319 -50.70 22.21 -5.91
N GLY A 320 -49.64 21.60 -5.37
CA GLY A 320 -49.40 21.46 -3.94
C GLY A 320 -50.36 20.52 -3.19
N ARG A 321 -51.34 19.90 -3.89
CA ARG A 321 -52.31 18.98 -3.29
C ARG A 321 -51.69 17.61 -3.06
N SER A 322 -52.13 16.93 -1.99
CA SER A 322 -51.73 15.57 -1.69
C SER A 322 -52.64 14.54 -2.36
N PHE A 323 -52.03 13.47 -2.86
CA PHE A 323 -52.70 12.38 -3.58
C PHE A 323 -52.14 11.03 -3.13
N LYS A 324 -52.90 9.95 -3.34
CA LYS A 324 -52.40 8.57 -3.15
C LYS A 324 -51.74 8.00 -4.41
N ALA A 325 -52.15 8.49 -5.59
CA ALA A 325 -51.65 8.07 -6.90
C ALA A 325 -50.26 8.66 -7.19
N ASP A 326 -49.48 7.98 -8.05
CA ASP A 326 -48.16 8.45 -8.48
C ASP A 326 -48.24 9.69 -9.36
N ASP A 327 -49.32 9.85 -10.13
CA ASP A 327 -49.53 11.03 -10.97
C ASP A 327 -50.69 11.88 -10.48
N CYS A 328 -50.52 13.20 -10.59
CA CYS A 328 -51.58 14.14 -10.28
C CYS A 328 -52.69 14.05 -11.35
N PRO A 329 -53.95 13.73 -11.00
CA PRO A 329 -55.03 13.61 -11.99
C PRO A 329 -55.36 14.94 -12.68
N VAL A 330 -55.04 16.06 -12.04
CA VAL A 330 -55.30 17.41 -12.56
C VAL A 330 -54.14 17.93 -13.41
N CYS A 331 -52.91 17.80 -12.92
CA CYS A 331 -51.73 18.40 -13.55
C CYS A 331 -50.96 17.43 -14.45
N LYS A 332 -51.28 16.12 -14.41
CA LYS A 332 -50.59 15.04 -15.14
C LYS A 332 -49.07 15.04 -14.95
N VAL A 333 -48.62 15.49 -13.79
CA VAL A 333 -47.21 15.45 -13.37
C VAL A 333 -47.06 14.46 -12.23
N SER A 334 -45.91 13.78 -12.21
CA SER A 334 -45.59 12.83 -11.16
C SER A 334 -45.44 13.54 -9.81
N THR A 335 -46.12 12.97 -8.83
CA THR A 335 -46.12 13.42 -7.44
C THR A 335 -44.78 13.12 -6.78
N ARG A 336 -44.47 13.84 -5.70
CA ARG A 336 -43.21 13.71 -4.95
C ARG A 336 -43.50 13.56 -3.46
N SER A 337 -42.69 12.76 -2.78
CA SER A 337 -42.85 12.51 -1.33
C SER A 337 -42.16 13.55 -0.44
N TYR A 338 -41.75 14.68 -1.00
CA TYR A 338 -41.05 15.76 -0.28
C TYR A 338 -41.57 17.13 -0.70
N ALA A 339 -41.50 18.08 0.22
CA ALA A 339 -41.87 19.48 -0.03
C ALA A 339 -40.93 20.42 0.74
N ARG A 340 -40.95 21.70 0.35
CA ARG A 340 -40.20 22.74 1.06
C ARG A 340 -40.92 23.09 2.35
N GLN A 341 -40.27 22.85 3.48
CA GLN A 341 -40.85 23.05 4.82
C GLN A 341 -40.04 24.06 5.62
N GLN A 342 -40.73 24.82 6.47
CA GLN A 342 -40.10 25.69 7.47
C GLN A 342 -39.86 24.92 8.77
N ILE A 343 -38.60 24.90 9.23
CA ILE A 343 -38.19 24.09 10.37
C ILE A 343 -37.43 24.93 11.37
N ASN A 344 -37.78 24.76 12.65
CA ASN A 344 -37.06 25.35 13.77
C ASN A 344 -35.95 24.40 14.26
N ILE A 345 -34.73 24.57 13.75
CA ILE A 345 -33.57 23.75 14.17
C ILE A 345 -33.25 23.94 15.64
N ARG A 346 -33.49 25.14 16.21
CA ARG A 346 -33.22 25.40 17.63
C ARG A 346 -34.03 24.47 18.51
N ALA A 347 -35.33 24.33 18.23
CA ALA A 347 -36.21 23.44 18.97
C ALA A 347 -35.77 21.97 18.82
N LEU A 348 -35.47 21.53 17.59
CA LEU A 348 -35.03 20.16 17.32
C LEU A 348 -33.70 19.81 18.02
N MET A 349 -32.71 20.70 17.94
CA MET A 349 -31.41 20.52 18.62
C MET A 349 -31.57 20.50 20.14
N LEU A 350 -32.40 21.37 20.72
CA LEU A 350 -32.65 21.38 22.16
C LEU A 350 -33.35 20.09 22.61
N SER A 351 -34.33 19.60 21.85
CA SER A 351 -35.00 18.33 22.11
C SER A 351 -34.01 17.17 22.07
N ALA A 352 -33.19 17.08 21.03
CA ALA A 352 -32.19 16.03 20.87
C ALA A 352 -31.13 16.07 21.99
N CYS A 353 -30.62 17.26 22.35
CA CYS A 353 -29.70 17.45 23.47
C CYS A 353 -30.32 17.00 24.81
N ARG A 354 -31.60 17.33 25.07
CA ARG A 354 -32.31 16.91 26.28
C ARG A 354 -32.45 15.39 26.33
N LYS A 355 -32.88 14.75 25.23
CA LYS A 355 -32.99 13.29 25.15
C LYS A 355 -31.67 12.59 25.44
N LEU A 356 -30.57 13.15 24.92
CA LEU A 356 -29.22 12.58 25.12
C LEU A 356 -28.59 12.93 26.47
N GLY A 357 -29.19 13.83 27.26
CA GLY A 357 -28.58 14.38 28.48
C GLY A 357 -27.26 15.12 28.21
N LEU A 358 -27.12 15.76 27.03
CA LEU A 358 -25.88 16.40 26.60
C LEU A 358 -26.01 17.93 26.46
N PRO A 359 -24.93 18.68 26.77
CA PRO A 359 -24.90 20.10 26.47
C PRO A 359 -24.88 20.36 24.97
N LYS A 360 -25.27 21.57 24.56
CA LYS A 360 -25.23 21.98 23.15
C LYS A 360 -23.79 22.05 22.67
N LEU A 361 -23.45 21.26 21.65
CA LEU A 361 -22.14 21.30 21.00
C LEU A 361 -22.00 22.50 20.06
N ASN A 362 -20.80 23.07 19.99
CA ASN A 362 -20.50 24.23 19.14
C ASN A 362 -20.44 23.88 17.65
N MET A 363 -20.10 22.64 17.30
CA MET A 363 -19.83 22.22 15.92
C MET A 363 -20.52 20.89 15.61
N VAL A 364 -21.68 20.96 14.95
CA VAL A 364 -22.37 19.79 14.41
C VAL A 364 -22.62 20.03 12.92
N LYS A 365 -21.97 19.28 12.03
CA LYS A 365 -22.02 19.55 10.59
C LYS A 365 -23.12 18.72 9.92
N GLY A 366 -24.03 19.39 9.25
CA GLY A 366 -25.07 18.79 8.42
C GLY A 366 -24.71 18.78 6.93
N VAL A 367 -25.71 18.48 6.10
CA VAL A 367 -25.59 18.53 4.63
C VAL A 367 -26.24 19.79 4.08
N LYS A 368 -25.82 20.23 2.88
CA LYS A 368 -26.44 21.42 2.25
C LYS A 368 -27.90 21.17 1.86
N GLY A 369 -28.18 19.95 1.40
CA GLY A 369 -29.49 19.47 0.99
C GLY A 369 -29.43 17.97 0.84
N MET A 370 -30.58 17.32 0.97
CA MET A 370 -30.67 15.87 0.87
C MET A 370 -30.57 15.43 -0.59
N THR A 371 -29.79 14.40 -0.88
CA THR A 371 -29.57 13.87 -2.23
C THR A 371 -30.33 12.58 -2.52
N ASN A 372 -30.95 11.98 -1.50
CA ASN A 372 -31.83 10.83 -1.65
C ASN A 372 -33.14 11.20 -2.35
N GLU A 373 -33.85 10.19 -2.81
CA GLU A 373 -35.11 10.29 -3.56
C GLU A 373 -36.22 10.94 -2.72
N THR A 374 -36.42 10.45 -1.50
CA THR A 374 -37.52 10.90 -0.61
C THR A 374 -37.17 12.13 0.21
N LYS A 375 -35.91 12.62 0.18
CA LYS A 375 -35.42 13.70 1.05
C LYS A 375 -35.61 13.42 2.55
N THR A 376 -35.64 12.15 2.95
CA THR A 376 -35.78 11.74 4.36
C THR A 376 -34.47 12.01 5.10
N PRO A 377 -34.48 12.85 6.16
CA PRO A 377 -33.27 13.17 6.92
C PRO A 377 -32.99 12.10 7.99
N GLU A 378 -31.75 12.05 8.46
CA GLU A 378 -31.37 11.30 9.66
C GLU A 378 -31.77 12.05 10.94
N ILE A 379 -32.03 11.30 12.02
CA ILE A 379 -32.29 11.87 13.35
C ILE A 379 -31.07 12.66 13.88
N LEU A 380 -31.31 13.79 14.54
CA LEU A 380 -30.23 14.68 14.99
C LEU A 380 -29.41 14.08 16.13
N GLU A 381 -30.01 13.22 16.94
CA GLU A 381 -29.37 12.53 18.06
C GLU A 381 -28.13 11.77 17.60
N LYS A 382 -28.23 11.01 16.49
CA LYS A 382 -27.08 10.32 15.86
C LYS A 382 -25.99 11.32 15.49
N GLY A 383 -26.37 12.43 14.87
CA GLY A 383 -25.46 13.50 14.48
C GLY A 383 -24.70 14.16 15.63
N ILE A 384 -25.38 14.40 16.75
CA ILE A 384 -24.79 14.99 17.97
C ILE A 384 -23.83 14.01 18.62
N LEU A 385 -24.21 12.72 18.73
CA LEU A 385 -23.34 11.68 19.28
C LEU A 385 -22.08 11.49 18.39
N ARG A 386 -22.23 11.41 17.07
CA ARG A 386 -21.07 11.36 16.16
C ARG A 386 -20.14 12.56 16.33
N ALA A 387 -20.70 13.76 16.45
CA ALA A 387 -19.91 14.97 16.68
C ALA A 387 -19.15 14.92 18.01
N ARG A 388 -19.76 14.38 19.08
CA ARG A 388 -19.12 14.20 20.39
C ARG A 388 -17.91 13.26 20.32
N HIS A 389 -18.02 12.17 19.57
CA HIS A 389 -16.95 11.18 19.41
C HIS A 389 -15.96 11.52 18.27
N GLY A 390 -16.13 12.65 17.58
CA GLY A 390 -15.28 13.07 16.47
C GLY A 390 -15.38 12.15 15.25
N LEU A 391 -16.58 11.62 14.97
CA LEU A 391 -16.86 10.66 13.90
C LEU A 391 -17.48 11.36 12.68
N SER A 392 -17.19 10.84 11.49
CA SER A 392 -17.79 11.27 10.23
C SER A 392 -18.74 10.22 9.66
N VAL A 393 -19.89 10.67 9.16
CA VAL A 393 -20.86 9.80 8.50
C VAL A 393 -20.65 9.80 6.98
N PHE A 394 -20.84 8.64 6.33
CA PHE A 394 -20.88 8.52 4.89
C PHE A 394 -22.32 8.67 4.36
N LYS A 395 -22.49 8.66 3.02
CA LYS A 395 -23.77 8.98 2.37
C LYS A 395 -24.92 8.03 2.74
N ASP A 396 -24.59 6.82 3.17
CA ASP A 396 -25.52 5.75 3.51
C ASP A 396 -25.80 5.63 5.02
N GLY A 397 -25.22 6.52 5.84
CA GLY A 397 -25.37 6.51 7.30
C GLY A 397 -24.26 5.77 8.05
N THR A 398 -23.41 5.02 7.35
CA THR A 398 -22.33 4.22 7.96
C THR A 398 -21.08 5.03 8.27
N ILE A 399 -20.24 4.52 9.16
CA ILE A 399 -18.94 5.08 9.53
C ILE A 399 -17.84 4.15 9.00
N ARG A 400 -16.96 4.68 8.14
CA ARG A 400 -15.99 3.87 7.40
C ARG A 400 -14.55 4.27 7.68
N PHE A 401 -13.66 3.28 7.58
CA PHE A 401 -12.23 3.46 7.63
C PHE A 401 -11.57 2.90 6.37
N ASP A 402 -10.95 3.76 5.57
CA ASP A 402 -10.23 3.34 4.35
C ASP A 402 -8.85 2.81 4.71
N VAL A 403 -8.52 1.63 4.19
CA VAL A 403 -7.24 0.97 4.42
C VAL A 403 -6.72 0.28 3.16
N THR A 404 -5.41 0.26 2.94
CA THR A 404 -4.77 -0.50 1.84
C THR A 404 -4.75 -1.98 2.16
N ASN A 405 -5.08 -2.82 1.18
CA ASN A 405 -5.10 -4.27 1.35
C ASN A 405 -3.69 -4.86 1.26
N ALA A 406 -3.38 -5.81 2.14
CA ALA A 406 -2.20 -6.66 2.05
C ALA A 406 -2.60 -8.12 2.37
N PRO A 407 -2.18 -9.10 1.55
CA PRO A 407 -2.45 -10.50 1.83
C PRO A 407 -1.53 -10.99 2.96
N LEU A 408 -2.05 -11.87 3.81
CA LEU A 408 -1.31 -12.56 4.85
C LEU A 408 -1.90 -13.97 5.00
N SER A 409 -1.06 -15.00 5.00
CA SER A 409 -1.47 -16.39 5.26
C SER A 409 -1.06 -16.86 6.64
N HIS A 410 0.08 -16.39 7.17
CA HIS A 410 0.63 -16.82 8.46
C HIS A 410 1.03 -15.62 9.30
N PHE A 411 1.00 -15.77 10.62
CA PHE A 411 1.38 -14.73 11.56
C PHE A 411 1.82 -15.32 12.90
N THR A 412 2.60 -14.59 13.67
CA THR A 412 2.88 -14.89 15.08
C THR A 412 2.02 -14.03 16.01
N PRO A 413 1.63 -14.53 17.20
CA PRO A 413 0.94 -13.74 18.20
C PRO A 413 1.61 -12.40 18.53
N LYS A 414 2.95 -12.39 18.52
CA LYS A 414 3.78 -11.21 18.76
C LYS A 414 3.61 -10.13 17.70
N GLU A 415 3.62 -10.50 16.42
CA GLU A 415 3.46 -9.56 15.30
C GLU A 415 2.11 -8.84 15.34
N VAL A 416 1.05 -9.57 15.69
CA VAL A 416 -0.31 -9.00 15.75
C VAL A 416 -0.61 -8.34 17.10
N GLY A 417 0.33 -8.42 18.06
CA GLY A 417 0.24 -7.79 19.38
C GLY A 417 -0.88 -8.33 20.25
N VAL A 418 -1.13 -9.64 20.22
CA VAL A 418 -2.19 -10.33 20.98
C VAL A 418 -1.61 -11.48 21.79
N SER A 419 -2.14 -11.73 22.99
CA SER A 419 -1.68 -12.83 23.83
C SER A 419 -2.14 -14.18 23.27
N VAL A 420 -1.33 -15.22 23.51
CA VAL A 420 -1.65 -16.61 23.15
C VAL A 420 -3.00 -17.04 23.72
N GLU A 421 -3.31 -16.69 24.98
CA GLU A 421 -4.60 -16.99 25.61
C GLU A 421 -5.79 -16.38 24.86
N GLN A 422 -5.64 -15.16 24.35
CA GLN A 422 -6.70 -14.49 23.61
C GLN A 422 -6.89 -15.11 22.22
N LEU A 423 -5.81 -15.55 21.57
CA LEU A 423 -5.89 -16.29 20.30
C LEU A 423 -6.54 -17.66 20.49
N LYS A 424 -6.23 -18.37 21.59
CA LYS A 424 -6.92 -19.62 21.97
C LYS A 424 -8.42 -19.43 22.09
N LYS A 425 -8.88 -18.33 22.73
CA LYS A 425 -10.32 -18.00 22.81
C LYS A 425 -10.96 -17.75 21.43
N ASN A 426 -10.19 -17.34 20.44
CA ASN A 426 -10.65 -17.15 19.06
C ASN A 426 -10.57 -18.43 18.21
N GLY A 427 -10.10 -19.54 18.78
CA GLY A 427 -10.04 -20.85 18.13
C GLY A 427 -8.69 -21.17 17.46
N TYR A 428 -7.61 -20.51 17.87
CA TYR A 428 -6.23 -20.85 17.48
C TYR A 428 -5.60 -21.71 18.56
N LEU A 429 -5.58 -23.02 18.35
CA LEU A 429 -5.14 -24.01 19.34
C LEU A 429 -3.75 -24.58 19.04
N HIS A 430 -3.39 -24.63 17.76
CA HIS A 430 -2.16 -25.23 17.25
C HIS A 430 -1.46 -24.22 16.33
N ASP A 431 -0.15 -24.38 16.17
CA ASP A 431 0.64 -23.68 15.16
C ASP A 431 0.51 -24.37 13.78
N GLN A 432 1.24 -23.86 12.79
CA GLN A 432 1.22 -24.37 11.40
C GLN A 432 1.69 -25.83 11.28
N ASP A 433 2.54 -26.30 12.19
CA ASP A 433 3.11 -27.66 12.18
C ASP A 433 2.24 -28.64 13.00
N GLY A 434 1.12 -28.16 13.56
CA GLY A 434 0.19 -28.94 14.37
C GLY A 434 0.60 -29.06 15.83
N THR A 435 1.63 -28.34 16.29
CA THR A 435 2.03 -28.34 17.70
C THR A 435 1.15 -27.39 18.52
N PRO A 436 0.87 -27.67 19.80
CA PRO A 436 0.04 -26.80 20.62
C PRO A 436 0.61 -25.38 20.77
N LEU A 437 -0.25 -24.37 20.58
CA LEU A 437 0.15 -22.97 20.71
C LEU A 437 0.43 -22.62 22.17
N THR A 438 1.67 -22.32 22.51
CA THR A 438 2.14 -22.01 23.87
C THR A 438 2.98 -20.73 23.92
N GLU A 439 3.77 -20.48 22.88
CA GLU A 439 4.71 -19.36 22.80
C GLU A 439 4.23 -18.27 21.81
N PRO A 440 4.59 -16.99 22.04
CA PRO A 440 4.16 -15.89 21.17
C PRO A 440 4.95 -15.79 19.85
N GLU A 441 6.03 -16.54 19.70
CA GLU A 441 6.85 -16.65 18.48
C GLU A 441 6.40 -17.78 17.53
N GLN A 442 5.49 -18.67 17.97
CA GLN A 442 4.97 -19.73 17.11
C GLN A 442 4.13 -19.16 15.96
N ILE A 443 4.30 -19.73 14.77
CA ILE A 443 3.64 -19.29 13.55
C ILE A 443 2.28 -19.97 13.43
N CYS A 444 1.22 -19.18 13.36
CA CYS A 444 -0.16 -19.65 13.19
C CYS A 444 -0.63 -19.40 11.76
N GLU A 445 -1.35 -20.36 11.18
CA GLU A 445 -2.08 -20.16 9.92
C GLU A 445 -3.31 -19.27 10.14
N LEU A 446 -3.44 -18.20 9.36
CA LEU A 446 -4.55 -17.25 9.42
C LEU A 446 -5.82 -17.83 8.79
N LYS A 447 -6.85 -18.01 9.62
CA LYS A 447 -8.19 -18.41 9.16
C LYS A 447 -8.77 -17.41 8.15
N LEU A 448 -9.53 -17.92 7.19
CA LEU A 448 -9.98 -17.15 6.01
C LEU A 448 -10.57 -15.77 6.30
N GLN A 449 -11.49 -15.65 7.27
CA GLN A 449 -12.21 -14.40 7.55
C GLN A 449 -11.61 -13.61 8.72
N ASP A 450 -10.48 -14.05 9.26
CA ASP A 450 -9.77 -13.36 10.31
C ASP A 450 -8.87 -12.27 9.72
N VAL A 451 -8.84 -11.11 10.37
CA VAL A 451 -8.17 -9.91 9.87
C VAL A 451 -7.34 -9.23 10.95
N VAL A 452 -6.22 -8.65 10.52
CA VAL A 452 -5.31 -7.85 11.35
C VAL A 452 -5.36 -6.41 10.84
N VAL A 453 -5.87 -5.51 11.68
CA VAL A 453 -6.17 -4.12 11.28
C VAL A 453 -5.11 -3.14 11.79
N PRO A 454 -4.89 -1.99 11.13
CA PRO A 454 -3.99 -0.96 11.64
C PRO A 454 -4.38 -0.48 13.05
N ARG A 455 -3.40 -0.17 13.91
CA ARG A 455 -3.68 0.48 15.22
C ARG A 455 -4.50 1.77 15.07
N LYS A 456 -4.26 2.55 14.00
CA LYS A 456 -5.05 3.74 13.65
C LYS A 456 -6.53 3.42 13.39
N CYS A 457 -6.83 2.24 12.84
CA CYS A 457 -8.19 1.77 12.63
C CYS A 457 -8.82 1.40 13.97
N ALA A 458 -8.10 0.64 14.81
CA ALA A 458 -8.56 0.26 16.14
C ALA A 458 -8.90 1.47 17.01
N ASP A 459 -8.05 2.49 17.07
CA ASP A 459 -8.29 3.73 17.81
C ASP A 459 -9.53 4.51 17.33
N TYR A 460 -9.86 4.36 16.04
CA TYR A 460 -11.08 4.93 15.48
C TYR A 460 -12.29 4.05 15.83
N PHE A 461 -12.18 2.73 15.74
CA PHE A 461 -13.25 1.79 16.08
C PHE A 461 -13.60 1.79 17.55
N VAL A 462 -12.66 2.05 18.47
CA VAL A 462 -12.99 2.30 19.88
C VAL A 462 -13.97 3.48 20.01
N ARG A 463 -13.77 4.56 19.24
CA ARG A 463 -14.70 5.70 19.23
C ARG A 463 -16.05 5.34 18.62
N VAL A 464 -16.06 4.53 17.55
CA VAL A 464 -17.29 4.04 16.93
C VAL A 464 -18.06 3.13 17.88
N ALA A 465 -17.39 2.20 18.58
CA ALA A 465 -18.01 1.32 19.56
C ALA A 465 -18.67 2.10 20.70
N ASN A 466 -17.95 3.07 21.28
CA ASN A 466 -18.51 3.96 22.31
C ASN A 466 -19.72 4.77 21.79
N PHE A 467 -19.66 5.24 20.53
CA PHE A 467 -20.79 5.90 19.89
C PHE A 467 -22.00 4.96 19.76
N LEU A 468 -21.79 3.70 19.37
CA LEU A 468 -22.87 2.72 19.22
C LEU A 468 -23.49 2.34 20.56
N ASP A 469 -22.67 2.15 21.59
CA ASP A 469 -23.15 1.87 22.95
C ASP A 469 -24.01 3.03 23.49
N GLU A 470 -23.52 4.27 23.39
CA GLU A 470 -24.31 5.44 23.77
C GLU A 470 -25.57 5.62 22.91
N LEU A 471 -25.50 5.26 21.63
CA LEU A 471 -26.65 5.32 20.73
C LEU A 471 -27.72 4.29 21.13
N LEU A 472 -27.31 3.06 21.49
CA LEU A 472 -28.20 2.02 22.00
C LEU A 472 -28.86 2.46 23.30
N GLU A 473 -28.08 2.93 24.27
CA GLU A 473 -28.60 3.32 25.59
C GLU A 473 -29.52 4.54 25.52
N LYS A 474 -29.07 5.64 24.88
CA LYS A 474 -29.75 6.94 24.98
C LYS A 474 -30.84 7.16 23.95
N VAL A 475 -30.76 6.50 22.80
CA VAL A 475 -31.72 6.72 21.70
C VAL A 475 -32.68 5.55 21.56
N TYR A 476 -32.16 4.34 21.65
CA TYR A 476 -32.92 3.10 21.48
C TYR A 476 -33.35 2.44 22.80
N GLU A 477 -32.86 2.92 23.94
CA GLU A 477 -33.18 2.39 25.28
C GLU A 477 -32.83 0.89 25.42
N LEU A 478 -31.73 0.48 24.78
CA LEU A 478 -31.19 -0.88 24.79
C LEU A 478 -29.86 -0.93 25.56
N PRO A 479 -29.49 -2.10 26.12
CA PRO A 479 -28.19 -2.24 26.79
C PRO A 479 -27.03 -2.03 25.80
N PRO A 480 -25.86 -1.56 26.29
CA PRO A 480 -24.67 -1.41 25.48
C PRO A 480 -24.18 -2.78 24.98
N TYR A 481 -23.62 -2.82 23.77
CA TYR A 481 -23.24 -4.07 23.10
C TYR A 481 -21.74 -4.35 23.18
N TYR A 482 -20.91 -3.32 22.90
CA TYR A 482 -19.47 -3.50 22.80
C TYR A 482 -18.77 -3.41 24.16
N ASN A 483 -19.07 -2.38 24.94
CA ASN A 483 -18.42 -2.07 26.22
C ASN A 483 -16.88 -2.01 26.10
N ILE A 484 -16.39 -1.45 24.99
CA ILE A 484 -14.97 -1.43 24.63
C ILE A 484 -14.28 -0.18 25.19
N LYS A 485 -13.20 -0.38 25.97
CA LYS A 485 -12.40 0.71 26.54
C LYS A 485 -11.05 0.85 25.86
N LYS A 486 -10.46 -0.27 25.43
CA LYS A 486 -9.13 -0.33 24.82
C LYS A 486 -9.21 -1.01 23.46
N ALA A 487 -8.21 -0.73 22.62
CA ALA A 487 -8.10 -1.37 21.31
C ALA A 487 -8.07 -2.91 21.42
N SER A 488 -7.43 -3.48 22.45
CA SER A 488 -7.39 -4.92 22.72
C SER A 488 -8.77 -5.58 22.79
N ASP A 489 -9.79 -4.85 23.26
CA ASP A 489 -11.14 -5.39 23.47
C ASP A 489 -11.92 -5.54 22.14
N LEU A 490 -11.36 -5.02 21.04
CA LEU A 490 -11.86 -5.24 19.67
C LEU A 490 -11.50 -6.62 19.12
N VAL A 491 -10.55 -7.34 19.74
CA VAL A 491 -10.19 -8.69 19.32
C VAL A 491 -11.39 -9.63 19.50
N GLY A 492 -11.71 -10.38 18.45
CA GLY A 492 -12.90 -11.24 18.35
C GLY A 492 -14.17 -10.52 17.86
N ARG A 493 -14.14 -9.19 17.66
CA ARG A 493 -15.30 -8.44 17.18
C ARG A 493 -15.41 -8.51 15.66
N LEU A 494 -16.66 -8.54 15.18
CA LEU A 494 -16.98 -8.63 13.76
C LEU A 494 -16.92 -7.26 13.08
N ILE A 495 -16.34 -7.26 11.90
CA ILE A 495 -16.30 -6.12 11.00
C ILE A 495 -16.89 -6.52 9.65
N ILE A 496 -17.20 -5.50 8.85
CA ILE A 496 -17.59 -5.66 7.45
C ILE A 496 -16.55 -4.94 6.60
N GLY A 497 -15.89 -5.69 5.72
CA GLY A 497 -15.05 -5.15 4.67
C GLY A 497 -15.90 -4.89 3.42
N LEU A 498 -15.79 -3.69 2.86
CA LEU A 498 -16.51 -3.29 1.66
C LEU A 498 -15.53 -2.65 0.68
N ALA A 499 -15.49 -3.20 -0.52
CA ALA A 499 -14.69 -2.64 -1.60
C ALA A 499 -15.38 -1.44 -2.26
N PRO A 500 -14.62 -0.41 -2.68
CA PRO A 500 -15.16 0.64 -3.55
C PRO A 500 -15.83 0.02 -4.78
N HIS A 501 -16.83 0.68 -5.36
CA HIS A 501 -17.52 0.19 -6.56
C HIS A 501 -18.20 -1.19 -6.42
N THR A 502 -18.36 -1.70 -5.19
CA THR A 502 -19.16 -2.91 -4.91
C THR A 502 -20.33 -2.58 -3.99
N SER A 503 -21.28 -3.50 -3.88
CA SER A 503 -22.45 -3.35 -3.01
C SER A 503 -22.60 -4.50 -2.00
N VAL A 504 -21.59 -5.35 -1.91
CA VAL A 504 -21.58 -6.55 -1.08
C VAL A 504 -20.46 -6.42 -0.05
N GLY A 505 -20.84 -6.37 1.23
CA GLY A 505 -19.88 -6.39 2.33
C GLY A 505 -19.56 -7.82 2.74
N ILE A 506 -18.30 -8.09 3.08
CA ILE A 506 -17.86 -9.40 3.56
C ILE A 506 -17.59 -9.30 5.05
N VAL A 507 -18.16 -10.22 5.82
CA VAL A 507 -17.92 -10.30 7.26
C VAL A 507 -16.48 -10.75 7.51
N GLY A 508 -15.81 -10.12 8.45
CA GLY A 508 -14.51 -10.54 8.97
C GLY A 508 -14.46 -10.38 10.49
N ARG A 509 -13.44 -10.95 11.12
CA ARG A 509 -13.24 -10.88 12.57
C ARG A 509 -11.84 -10.36 12.89
N ILE A 510 -11.76 -9.37 13.78
CA ILE A 510 -10.46 -8.80 14.16
C ILE A 510 -9.74 -9.79 15.07
N ILE A 511 -8.54 -10.22 14.69
CA ILE A 511 -7.70 -11.09 15.52
C ILE A 511 -6.46 -10.40 16.10
N GLY A 512 -6.12 -9.20 15.62
CA GLY A 512 -5.02 -8.41 16.15
C GLY A 512 -4.75 -7.13 15.36
N PHE A 513 -3.59 -6.54 15.60
CA PHE A 513 -3.26 -5.20 15.12
C PHE A 513 -1.85 -5.09 14.54
N THR A 514 -1.70 -4.28 13.49
CA THR A 514 -0.40 -3.92 12.91
C THR A 514 -0.07 -2.44 13.14
N PRO A 515 1.21 -2.07 13.37
CA PRO A 515 1.66 -0.67 13.32
C PRO A 515 1.65 -0.08 11.89
N LEU A 516 1.59 -0.92 10.86
CA LEU A 516 1.59 -0.51 9.46
C LEU A 516 0.22 0.05 9.04
N ASN A 517 0.20 0.80 7.94
CA ASN A 517 -1.03 1.38 7.38
C ASN A 517 -1.69 0.44 6.34
N VAL A 518 -1.77 -0.85 6.65
CA VAL A 518 -2.36 -1.88 5.78
C VAL A 518 -3.30 -2.80 6.56
N CYS A 519 -4.26 -3.40 5.88
CA CYS A 519 -5.14 -4.42 6.42
C CYS A 519 -4.61 -5.78 5.95
N TYR A 520 -4.02 -6.52 6.88
CA TYR A 520 -3.60 -7.89 6.64
C TYR A 520 -4.80 -8.81 6.78
N ALA A 521 -5.04 -9.62 5.77
CA ALA A 521 -6.07 -10.63 5.78
C ALA A 521 -5.74 -11.72 4.78
N HIS A 522 -6.44 -12.85 4.87
CA HIS A 522 -6.31 -13.92 3.90
C HIS A 522 -6.62 -13.42 2.47
N HIS A 523 -5.85 -13.86 1.48
CA HIS A 523 -6.02 -13.42 0.09
C HIS A 523 -7.43 -13.74 -0.45
N LEU A 524 -8.02 -14.87 -0.03
CA LEU A 524 -9.42 -15.22 -0.34
C LEU A 524 -10.44 -14.22 0.23
N TRP A 525 -10.20 -13.63 1.41
CA TRP A 525 -11.08 -12.60 1.97
C TRP A 525 -10.97 -11.28 1.22
N HIS A 526 -9.77 -10.92 0.76
CA HIS A 526 -9.55 -9.81 -0.18
C HIS A 526 -10.29 -10.03 -1.50
N SER A 527 -10.12 -11.19 -2.12
CA SER A 527 -10.79 -11.53 -3.37
C SER A 527 -12.31 -11.65 -3.25
N ALA A 528 -12.85 -12.13 -2.12
CA ALA A 528 -14.29 -12.18 -1.88
C ALA A 528 -14.95 -10.79 -1.94
N LYS A 529 -14.20 -9.72 -1.65
CA LYS A 529 -14.65 -8.32 -1.82
C LYS A 529 -14.54 -7.83 -3.27
N ARG A 530 -14.21 -8.70 -4.23
CA ARG A 530 -13.91 -8.38 -5.63
C ARG A 530 -12.75 -7.40 -5.78
N ARG A 531 -11.69 -7.65 -5.01
CA ARG A 531 -10.50 -6.80 -4.94
C ARG A 531 -9.24 -7.62 -5.04
N ASP A 532 -8.29 -7.01 -5.73
CA ASP A 532 -6.96 -7.56 -5.92
C ASP A 532 -6.04 -6.92 -4.87
N CYS A 533 -4.91 -7.56 -4.59
CA CYS A 533 -3.91 -7.05 -3.64
C CYS A 533 -2.83 -6.21 -4.36
N ASP A 534 -3.19 -5.43 -5.36
CA ASP A 534 -2.28 -4.64 -6.22
C ASP A 534 -2.11 -3.16 -5.79
N GLY A 535 -2.52 -2.84 -4.55
CA GLY A 535 -2.54 -1.47 -4.00
C GLY A 535 -3.93 -0.88 -3.89
N ASP A 536 -4.96 -1.69 -4.09
CA ASP A 536 -6.35 -1.37 -3.83
C ASP A 536 -6.63 -1.09 -2.34
N GLU A 537 -7.70 -0.33 -2.11
CA GLU A 537 -8.12 0.12 -0.79
C GLU A 537 -9.55 -0.32 -0.52
N ASP A 538 -9.79 -0.79 0.70
CA ASP A 538 -11.12 -1.15 1.19
C ASP A 538 -11.59 -0.28 2.33
N ALA A 539 -12.90 -0.26 2.51
CA ALA A 539 -13.55 0.35 3.66
C ALA A 539 -13.87 -0.72 4.70
N LEU A 540 -13.38 -0.54 5.92
CA LEU A 540 -13.76 -1.33 7.09
C LEU A 540 -14.83 -0.60 7.90
N MET A 541 -15.81 -1.35 8.41
CA MET A 541 -16.89 -0.88 9.26
C MET A 541 -17.11 -1.87 10.41
N LEU A 542 -17.52 -1.39 11.60
CA LEU A 542 -18.01 -2.31 12.64
C LEU A 542 -19.35 -2.91 12.21
N ALA A 543 -19.55 -4.21 12.42
CA ALA A 543 -20.72 -4.91 11.91
C ALA A 543 -22.05 -4.30 12.41
N LEU A 544 -22.13 -3.96 13.70
CA LEU A 544 -23.32 -3.34 14.27
C LEU A 544 -23.58 -1.92 13.73
N ASP A 545 -22.54 -1.15 13.41
CA ASP A 545 -22.72 0.18 12.78
C ASP A 545 -23.43 0.04 11.44
N THR A 546 -22.97 -0.92 10.63
CA THR A 546 -23.57 -1.20 9.34
C THR A 546 -25.02 -1.64 9.47
N ILE A 547 -25.37 -2.45 10.46
CA ILE A 547 -26.76 -2.90 10.64
C ILE A 547 -27.65 -1.76 11.16
N LEU A 548 -27.18 -0.99 12.14
CA LEU A 548 -28.00 -0.01 12.87
C LEU A 548 -28.16 1.33 12.13
N ASN A 549 -27.13 1.74 11.40
CA ASN A 549 -27.05 3.09 10.82
C ASN A 549 -27.23 3.12 9.30
N PHE A 550 -27.08 2.00 8.60
CA PHE A 550 -27.35 1.92 7.17
C PHE A 550 -28.85 2.06 6.87
N SER A 551 -29.17 2.78 5.80
CA SER A 551 -30.48 2.69 5.18
C SER A 551 -30.40 2.96 3.68
N LYS A 552 -31.08 2.13 2.88
CA LYS A 552 -31.25 2.37 1.44
C LYS A 552 -31.91 3.73 1.15
N VAL A 553 -32.72 4.23 2.09
CA VAL A 553 -33.40 5.53 1.97
C VAL A 553 -32.42 6.70 1.95
N PHE A 554 -31.21 6.56 2.51
CA PHE A 554 -30.19 7.61 2.50
C PHE A 554 -29.38 7.67 1.20
N LEU A 555 -29.42 6.61 0.40
CA LEU A 555 -28.63 6.53 -0.83
C LEU A 555 -29.05 7.63 -1.83
N PRO A 556 -28.09 8.23 -2.56
CA PRO A 556 -28.40 9.18 -3.61
C PRO A 556 -29.25 8.54 -4.71
N SER A 557 -30.19 9.29 -5.28
CA SER A 557 -31.09 8.80 -6.35
C SER A 557 -30.41 8.58 -7.70
N HIS A 558 -29.14 8.96 -7.86
CA HIS A 558 -28.38 8.75 -9.10
C HIS A 558 -27.64 7.41 -9.05
N ILE A 559 -27.57 6.70 -10.18
CA ILE A 559 -27.02 5.34 -10.33
C ILE A 559 -25.65 5.17 -9.66
N GLY A 560 -24.75 6.15 -9.78
CA GLY A 560 -23.42 6.11 -9.17
C GLY A 560 -23.38 6.27 -7.64
N GLY A 561 -24.51 6.47 -6.97
CA GLY A 561 -24.62 6.59 -5.52
C GLY A 561 -24.99 5.30 -4.79
N ILE A 562 -25.47 4.28 -5.52
CA ILE A 562 -25.87 2.97 -4.99
C ILE A 562 -24.67 2.04 -4.82
N MET A 563 -23.72 2.15 -5.75
CA MET A 563 -22.42 1.50 -5.66
C MET A 563 -21.63 2.07 -4.48
N ASP A 564 -20.79 1.25 -3.84
CA ASP A 564 -20.04 1.59 -2.62
C ASP A 564 -20.96 1.71 -1.38
N ALA A 565 -21.99 0.88 -1.26
CA ALA A 565 -22.87 0.76 -0.09
C ALA A 565 -23.17 -0.71 0.24
N PRO A 566 -23.16 -1.13 1.52
CA PRO A 566 -23.31 -2.54 1.90
C PRO A 566 -24.78 -2.99 1.81
N ILE A 567 -25.28 -3.18 0.59
CA ILE A 567 -26.66 -3.60 0.31
C ILE A 567 -26.88 -5.06 0.65
N LEU A 568 -25.87 -5.90 0.40
CA LEU A 568 -25.83 -7.32 0.76
C LEU A 568 -24.63 -7.58 1.66
N LEU A 569 -24.73 -8.61 2.50
CA LEU A 569 -23.65 -9.08 3.34
C LEU A 569 -23.43 -10.57 3.10
N ILE A 570 -22.18 -10.96 2.88
CA ILE A 570 -21.77 -12.37 2.83
C ILE A 570 -21.19 -12.74 4.20
N PRO A 571 -21.86 -13.63 4.96
CA PRO A 571 -21.41 -14.03 6.28
C PRO A 571 -20.24 -15.02 6.22
N VAL A 572 -20.19 -15.87 5.20
CA VAL A 572 -19.18 -16.93 5.04
C VAL A 572 -18.56 -16.85 3.66
N VAL A 573 -17.24 -16.82 3.59
CA VAL A 573 -16.51 -16.81 2.31
C VAL A 573 -16.44 -18.22 1.75
N ASN A 574 -16.97 -18.41 0.54
CA ASN A 574 -16.80 -19.63 -0.24
C ASN A 574 -15.62 -19.46 -1.23
N PRO A 575 -14.50 -20.20 -1.06
CA PRO A 575 -13.35 -20.12 -1.96
C PRO A 575 -13.69 -20.41 -3.43
N MET A 576 -14.75 -21.17 -3.72
CA MET A 576 -15.16 -21.43 -5.11
C MET A 576 -15.70 -20.18 -5.83
N GLU A 577 -16.27 -19.23 -5.09
CA GLU A 577 -16.96 -18.05 -5.66
C GLU A 577 -16.05 -16.83 -5.82
N VAL A 578 -14.79 -16.90 -5.35
CA VAL A 578 -13.84 -15.80 -5.46
C VAL A 578 -13.26 -15.68 -6.87
N GLN A 579 -12.48 -14.63 -7.11
CA GLN A 579 -11.89 -14.39 -8.43
C GLN A 579 -10.77 -15.39 -8.74
N ARG A 580 -10.58 -15.70 -10.03
CA ARG A 580 -9.52 -16.56 -10.56
C ARG A 580 -8.12 -16.23 -10.02
N GLN A 581 -7.79 -14.95 -9.84
CA GLN A 581 -6.48 -14.54 -9.31
C GLN A 581 -6.18 -15.21 -7.95
N ALA A 582 -7.18 -15.36 -7.09
CA ALA A 582 -7.00 -15.99 -5.79
C ALA A 582 -6.94 -17.53 -5.87
N HIS A 583 -7.45 -18.12 -6.95
CA HIS A 583 -7.32 -19.57 -7.22
C HIS A 583 -5.91 -19.93 -7.71
N GLU A 584 -5.26 -19.00 -8.40
CA GLU A 584 -3.92 -19.19 -8.97
C GLU A 584 -2.78 -18.85 -8.01
N VAL A 585 -3.09 -18.49 -6.76
CA VAL A 585 -2.07 -18.28 -5.71
C VAL A 585 -1.43 -19.62 -5.36
N ASP A 586 -0.10 -19.67 -5.41
CA ASP A 586 0.67 -20.81 -4.96
C ASP A 586 0.73 -20.87 -3.42
N VAL A 587 0.57 -22.09 -2.91
CA VAL A 587 0.51 -22.40 -1.47
C VAL A 587 1.45 -23.55 -1.10
N ALA A 588 2.41 -23.83 -1.99
CA ALA A 588 3.47 -24.80 -1.78
C ALA A 588 4.45 -24.32 -0.71
N GLY A 589 4.99 -25.26 0.07
CA GLY A 589 6.05 -24.96 1.06
C GLY A 589 7.45 -24.93 0.44
N GLN A 590 7.62 -25.52 -0.73
CA GLN A 590 8.87 -25.61 -1.46
C GLN A 590 8.54 -25.77 -2.94
N TYR A 591 9.34 -25.17 -3.81
CA TYR A 591 9.23 -25.41 -5.25
C TYR A 591 10.14 -26.56 -5.67
N PRO A 592 9.65 -27.49 -6.51
CA PRO A 592 10.45 -28.63 -6.94
C PRO A 592 11.58 -28.18 -7.85
N ARG A 593 12.69 -28.91 -7.88
CA ARG A 593 13.80 -28.68 -8.82
C ARG A 593 13.35 -28.42 -10.27
N LEU A 594 12.37 -29.20 -10.76
CA LEU A 594 11.83 -29.09 -12.11
C LEU A 594 11.35 -27.67 -12.43
N PHE A 595 10.80 -26.94 -11.45
CA PHE A 595 10.41 -25.55 -11.60
C PHE A 595 11.62 -24.69 -12.02
N TYR A 596 12.71 -24.76 -11.25
CA TYR A 596 13.92 -23.99 -11.52
C TYR A 596 14.51 -24.32 -12.89
N GLU A 597 14.61 -25.59 -13.27
CA GLU A 597 15.09 -25.99 -14.60
C GLU A 597 14.23 -25.43 -15.74
N LYS A 598 12.91 -25.50 -15.60
CA LYS A 598 11.96 -24.97 -16.58
C LYS A 598 11.97 -23.45 -16.69
N THR A 599 12.36 -22.73 -15.63
CA THR A 599 12.56 -21.28 -15.71
C THR A 599 13.67 -20.91 -16.69
N TRP A 600 14.74 -21.72 -16.76
CA TRP A 600 15.87 -21.52 -17.66
C TRP A 600 15.54 -21.87 -19.11
N GLU A 601 14.63 -22.83 -19.33
CA GLU A 601 14.02 -23.11 -20.63
C GLU A 601 13.04 -22.02 -21.09
N LYS A 602 12.71 -21.05 -20.22
CA LYS A 602 11.68 -20.02 -20.43
C LYS A 602 10.32 -20.65 -20.79
N ALA A 603 10.01 -21.75 -20.11
CA ALA A 603 8.79 -22.51 -20.35
C ALA A 603 7.53 -21.66 -20.10
N GLU A 604 6.43 -22.05 -20.73
CA GLU A 604 5.12 -21.49 -20.44
C GLU A 604 4.65 -21.96 -19.06
N THR A 605 4.12 -21.02 -18.26
CA THR A 605 3.73 -21.25 -16.86
C THR A 605 2.71 -22.37 -16.70
N ARG A 606 1.84 -22.57 -17.70
CA ARG A 606 0.81 -23.62 -17.67
C ARG A 606 1.35 -25.04 -17.64
N GLN A 607 2.58 -25.26 -18.11
CA GLN A 607 3.19 -26.59 -18.13
C GLN A 607 3.54 -27.10 -16.72
N LEU A 608 3.58 -26.20 -15.74
CA LEU A 608 4.00 -26.47 -14.36
C LEU A 608 2.85 -26.40 -13.36
N ILE A 609 1.61 -26.19 -13.81
CA ILE A 609 0.44 -26.11 -12.92
C ILE A 609 0.39 -27.36 -12.04
N ASP A 610 0.41 -28.55 -12.64
CA ASP A 610 0.30 -29.82 -11.90
C ASP A 610 1.46 -30.10 -10.94
N SER A 611 2.59 -29.40 -11.09
CA SER A 611 3.80 -29.59 -10.27
C SER A 611 3.85 -28.70 -9.03
N ILE A 612 3.08 -27.61 -9.01
CA ILE A 612 3.08 -26.62 -7.92
C ILE A 612 1.68 -26.57 -7.31
N ASP A 613 1.61 -26.72 -5.99
CA ASP A 613 0.33 -26.67 -5.28
C ASP A 613 -0.23 -25.23 -5.29
N ILE A 614 -1.43 -25.08 -5.86
CA ILE A 614 -2.18 -23.83 -5.96
C ILE A 614 -3.55 -23.99 -5.32
N VAL A 615 -4.17 -22.87 -4.94
CA VAL A 615 -5.51 -22.89 -4.32
C VAL A 615 -6.55 -23.61 -5.17
N GLU A 616 -6.47 -23.50 -6.51
CA GLU A 616 -7.37 -24.16 -7.45
C GLU A 616 -7.44 -25.68 -7.24
N HIS A 617 -6.31 -26.33 -6.95
CA HIS A 617 -6.23 -27.78 -6.72
C HIS A 617 -6.95 -28.23 -5.45
N ARG A 618 -7.15 -27.30 -4.51
CA ARG A 618 -7.74 -27.58 -3.19
C ARG A 618 -9.24 -27.29 -3.14
N LEU A 619 -9.80 -26.64 -4.17
CA LEU A 619 -11.22 -26.30 -4.23
C LEU A 619 -12.12 -27.54 -4.10
N ASN A 620 -13.27 -27.39 -3.44
CA ASN A 620 -14.22 -28.47 -3.13
C ASN A 620 -13.69 -29.56 -2.18
N THR A 621 -12.52 -29.37 -1.57
CA THR A 621 -11.99 -30.25 -0.51
C THR A 621 -11.91 -29.51 0.83
N ALA A 622 -11.66 -30.22 1.92
CA ALA A 622 -11.44 -29.59 3.23
C ALA A 622 -10.19 -28.69 3.25
N ALA A 623 -9.20 -28.97 2.39
CA ALA A 623 -7.94 -28.22 2.28
C ALA A 623 -8.09 -26.82 1.64
N GLN A 624 -9.29 -26.43 1.20
CA GLN A 624 -9.54 -25.06 0.70
C GLN A 624 -9.58 -24.00 1.81
N PHE A 625 -9.65 -24.44 3.08
CA PHE A 625 -9.79 -23.54 4.24
C PHE A 625 -8.50 -23.39 5.06
N GLU A 626 -7.68 -24.44 5.11
CA GLU A 626 -6.50 -24.56 5.98
C GLU A 626 -5.43 -25.46 5.31
N GLY A 627 -4.21 -25.46 5.85
CA GLY A 627 -3.05 -26.21 5.37
C GLY A 627 -2.25 -25.50 4.28
N PHE A 628 -2.36 -24.18 4.15
CA PHE A 628 -1.53 -23.40 3.23
C PHE A 628 -0.09 -23.32 3.73
N LYS A 629 0.86 -23.23 2.82
CA LYS A 629 2.27 -23.01 3.14
C LYS A 629 2.82 -21.80 2.39
N TYR A 630 4.08 -21.50 2.65
CA TYR A 630 4.86 -20.47 1.99
C TYR A 630 6.30 -20.97 1.86
N THR A 631 7.05 -20.47 0.88
CA THR A 631 8.42 -20.94 0.61
C THR A 631 9.47 -20.14 1.38
N VAL A 632 9.32 -18.81 1.43
CA VAL A 632 10.32 -17.91 2.01
C VAL A 632 9.86 -17.37 3.38
N PRO A 633 10.60 -17.61 4.47
CA PRO A 633 10.23 -17.13 5.81
C PRO A 633 10.53 -15.64 6.00
N VAL A 634 9.84 -15.03 6.97
CA VAL A 634 10.02 -13.63 7.38
C VAL A 634 10.13 -13.57 8.90
N SER A 635 11.05 -12.76 9.44
CA SER A 635 11.21 -12.65 10.90
C SER A 635 10.11 -11.84 11.60
N ASP A 636 9.61 -10.78 10.95
CA ASP A 636 8.47 -9.96 11.40
C ASP A 636 7.78 -9.24 10.22
N VAL A 637 6.50 -9.57 9.97
CA VAL A 637 5.72 -8.98 8.87
C VAL A 637 5.53 -7.46 8.97
N ASN A 638 5.81 -6.88 10.14
CA ASN A 638 5.71 -5.43 10.40
C ASN A 638 7.03 -4.69 10.26
N MET A 639 8.11 -5.36 9.83
CA MET A 639 9.42 -4.73 9.66
C MET A 639 9.42 -3.63 8.59
N GLY A 640 10.40 -2.73 8.71
CA GLY A 640 10.63 -1.65 7.75
C GLY A 640 9.95 -0.34 8.15
N ASN A 641 9.70 0.51 7.15
CA ASN A 641 9.20 1.86 7.37
C ASN A 641 7.67 1.90 7.39
N PRO A 642 7.02 2.26 8.52
CA PRO A 642 5.55 2.23 8.65
C PRO A 642 4.83 3.29 7.81
N GLU A 643 5.53 4.35 7.39
CA GLU A 643 4.95 5.42 6.59
C GLU A 643 5.91 5.93 5.52
N SER A 644 5.44 5.94 4.27
CA SER A 644 6.24 6.36 3.13
C SER A 644 6.69 7.83 3.25
N VAL A 645 7.94 8.10 2.82
CA VAL A 645 8.50 9.46 2.77
C VAL A 645 7.64 10.39 1.90
N TYR A 646 6.99 9.82 0.88
CA TYR A 646 6.06 10.55 0.01
C TYR A 646 4.93 11.26 0.77
N LYS A 647 4.43 10.69 1.88
CA LYS A 647 3.40 11.32 2.71
C LYS A 647 3.97 12.35 3.68
N LYS A 648 5.17 12.11 4.20
CA LYS A 648 5.89 13.03 5.10
C LYS A 648 6.23 14.34 4.38
N LEU A 649 6.57 14.26 3.09
CA LEU A 649 6.78 15.43 2.24
C LEU A 649 5.45 16.10 1.89
N GLY A 650 5.29 17.37 2.27
CA GLY A 650 4.07 18.13 1.99
C GLY A 650 4.03 18.69 0.57
N LYS A 651 5.08 19.41 0.15
CA LYS A 651 5.12 20.10 -1.14
C LYS A 651 5.53 19.14 -2.26
N MET A 652 4.94 19.34 -3.45
CA MET A 652 5.25 18.53 -4.62
C MET A 652 6.68 18.77 -5.15
N THR A 653 7.20 19.99 -5.00
CA THR A 653 8.61 20.32 -5.34
C THR A 653 9.59 19.47 -4.55
N ASP A 654 9.35 19.31 -3.25
CA ASP A 654 10.23 18.56 -2.35
C ASP A 654 10.17 17.06 -2.69
N LYS A 655 8.99 16.55 -3.06
CA LYS A 655 8.80 15.17 -3.54
C LYS A 655 9.60 14.92 -4.82
N LEU A 656 9.53 15.84 -5.76
CA LEU A 656 10.23 15.74 -7.03
C LEU A 656 11.74 15.82 -6.86
N HIS A 657 12.22 16.74 -6.03
CA HIS A 657 13.63 16.83 -5.71
C HIS A 657 14.13 15.54 -5.05
N SER A 658 13.38 15.00 -4.08
CA SER A 658 13.72 13.73 -3.43
C SER A 658 13.72 12.55 -4.40
N GLN A 659 12.76 12.50 -5.33
CA GLN A 659 12.71 11.47 -6.38
C GLN A 659 13.94 11.52 -7.29
N LEU A 660 14.39 12.71 -7.67
CA LEU A 660 15.54 12.90 -8.54
C LEU A 660 16.86 12.58 -7.83
N VAL A 661 17.02 13.01 -6.58
CA VAL A 661 18.18 12.64 -5.75
C VAL A 661 18.28 11.12 -5.59
N LEU A 662 17.14 10.43 -5.45
CA LEU A 662 17.13 8.97 -5.41
C LEU A 662 17.51 8.35 -6.76
N ALA A 663 17.01 8.91 -7.87
CA ALA A 663 17.38 8.45 -9.21
C ALA A 663 18.89 8.59 -9.48
N GLU A 664 19.52 9.68 -9.04
CA GLU A 664 20.98 9.88 -9.15
C GLU A 664 21.79 8.88 -8.33
N LYS A 665 21.21 8.32 -7.26
CA LYS A 665 21.88 7.35 -6.38
C LYS A 665 21.78 5.91 -6.88
N ILE A 666 20.74 5.54 -7.61
CA ILE A 666 20.50 4.15 -8.01
C ILE A 666 21.21 3.87 -9.33
N GLU A 667 22.10 2.87 -9.37
CA GLU A 667 22.81 2.49 -10.60
C GLU A 667 21.87 2.13 -11.75
N ALA A 668 20.80 1.38 -11.44
CA ALA A 668 19.83 0.90 -12.43
C ALA A 668 18.91 2.01 -13.01
N VAL A 669 18.97 3.25 -12.52
CA VAL A 669 18.05 4.32 -12.92
C VAL A 669 18.78 5.45 -13.62
N ASP A 670 18.39 5.72 -14.86
CA ASP A 670 18.83 6.90 -15.59
C ASP A 670 18.04 8.14 -15.14
N ALA A 671 18.73 9.04 -14.44
CA ALA A 671 18.15 10.29 -13.92
C ALA A 671 17.68 11.24 -15.03
N ASP A 672 18.35 11.27 -16.20
CA ASP A 672 18.01 12.13 -17.33
C ASP A 672 16.68 11.69 -17.96
N VAL A 673 16.50 10.38 -18.11
CA VAL A 673 15.24 9.79 -18.59
C VAL A 673 14.10 10.07 -17.62
N VAL A 674 14.34 9.96 -16.31
CA VAL A 674 13.35 10.28 -15.28
C VAL A 674 12.97 11.76 -15.33
N ALA A 675 13.96 12.66 -15.38
CA ALA A 675 13.74 14.11 -15.47
C ALA A 675 12.93 14.48 -16.71
N LYS A 676 13.27 13.92 -17.88
CA LYS A 676 12.53 14.12 -19.14
C LYS A 676 11.08 13.65 -19.04
N LYS A 677 10.83 12.47 -18.47
CA LYS A 677 9.46 11.94 -18.27
C LYS A 677 8.66 12.85 -17.36
N VAL A 678 9.21 13.29 -16.24
CA VAL A 678 8.55 14.18 -15.28
C VAL A 678 8.19 15.52 -15.92
N LEU A 679 9.14 16.11 -16.66
CA LEU A 679 8.94 17.38 -17.35
C LEU A 679 7.78 17.31 -18.37
N THR A 680 7.77 16.28 -19.20
CA THR A 680 6.81 16.14 -20.31
C THR A 680 5.41 15.73 -19.84
N THR A 681 5.32 14.76 -18.92
CA THR A 681 4.03 14.19 -18.51
C THR A 681 3.32 15.01 -17.44
N HIS A 682 4.06 15.68 -16.55
CA HIS A 682 3.51 16.46 -15.45
C HIS A 682 3.63 17.97 -15.68
N PHE A 683 4.83 18.52 -15.71
CA PHE A 683 5.02 19.97 -15.66
C PHE A 683 4.52 20.71 -16.90
N VAL A 684 5.00 20.34 -18.09
CA VAL A 684 4.60 21.03 -19.34
C VAL A 684 3.08 20.89 -19.56
N ARG A 685 2.51 19.73 -19.20
CA ARG A 685 1.06 19.48 -19.30
C ARG A 685 0.26 20.33 -18.31
N ASP A 686 0.69 20.42 -17.06
CA ASP A 686 0.02 21.22 -16.03
C ASP A 686 0.11 22.72 -16.32
N ILE A 687 1.29 23.23 -16.72
CA ILE A 687 1.48 24.65 -17.00
C ILE A 687 0.61 25.07 -18.20
N ALA A 688 0.71 24.34 -19.33
CA ALA A 688 -0.10 24.63 -20.51
C ALA A 688 -1.61 24.44 -20.24
N GLY A 689 -1.97 23.41 -19.47
CA GLY A 689 -3.35 23.15 -19.05
C GLY A 689 -3.93 24.27 -18.20
N ASN A 690 -3.18 24.75 -17.21
CA ASN A 690 -3.60 25.86 -16.34
C ASN A 690 -3.66 27.19 -17.10
N LEU A 691 -2.72 27.43 -18.02
CA LEU A 691 -2.73 28.63 -18.87
C LEU A 691 -3.98 28.67 -19.75
N ARG A 692 -4.29 27.55 -20.44
CA ARG A 692 -5.52 27.41 -21.25
C ARG A 692 -6.78 27.49 -20.38
N ALA A 693 -6.77 26.89 -19.20
CA ALA A 693 -7.90 26.95 -18.28
C ALA A 693 -8.13 28.38 -17.77
N PHE A 694 -7.07 29.16 -17.55
CA PHE A 694 -7.17 30.54 -17.10
C PHE A 694 -7.85 31.45 -18.13
N THR A 695 -7.50 31.32 -19.42
CA THR A 695 -8.10 32.13 -20.50
C THR A 695 -9.55 31.74 -20.80
N THR A 696 -9.95 30.50 -20.49
CA THR A 696 -11.30 29.96 -20.75
C THR A 696 -12.16 29.81 -19.49
N GLN A 697 -11.71 30.33 -18.34
CA GLN A 697 -12.32 30.05 -17.05
C GLN A 697 -13.73 30.64 -16.88
N LYS A 698 -14.46 30.09 -15.90
CA LYS A 698 -15.75 30.59 -15.42
C LYS A 698 -15.54 31.37 -14.12
N PHE A 699 -16.42 32.31 -13.81
CA PHE A 699 -16.43 33.04 -12.55
C PHE A 699 -17.35 32.36 -11.56
N ARG A 700 -16.96 32.26 -10.29
CA ARG A 700 -17.76 31.65 -9.22
C ARG A 700 -18.08 32.67 -8.14
N CYS A 701 -19.33 32.71 -7.69
CA CYS A 701 -19.67 33.49 -6.51
C CYS A 701 -19.19 32.81 -5.22
N LYS A 702 -18.50 33.54 -4.34
CA LYS A 702 -18.05 33.03 -3.02
C LYS A 702 -19.20 32.58 -2.11
N ALA A 703 -20.34 33.26 -2.18
CA ALA A 703 -21.48 33.00 -1.29
C ALA A 703 -22.36 31.84 -1.78
N CYS A 704 -22.87 31.93 -3.02
CA CYS A 704 -23.84 30.95 -3.52
C CYS A 704 -23.23 29.83 -4.39
N ASN A 705 -21.94 29.92 -4.74
CA ASN A 705 -21.23 29.01 -5.66
C ASN A 705 -21.80 28.92 -7.08
N LYS A 706 -22.72 29.80 -7.48
CA LYS A 706 -23.21 29.89 -8.85
C LYS A 706 -22.04 30.26 -9.77
N LYS A 707 -21.93 29.54 -10.89
CA LYS A 707 -20.88 29.72 -11.89
C LYS A 707 -21.43 30.53 -13.07
N PHE A 708 -20.66 31.50 -13.53
CA PHE A 708 -20.99 32.37 -14.66
C PHE A 708 -19.91 32.20 -15.73
N ARG A 709 -20.33 32.02 -16.99
CA ARG A 709 -19.39 31.90 -18.11
C ARG A 709 -18.60 33.19 -18.33
N ARG A 710 -19.23 34.35 -18.11
CA ARG A 710 -18.64 35.68 -18.22
C ARG A 710 -18.88 36.43 -16.92
N LEU A 711 -18.02 37.41 -16.62
CA LEU A 711 -18.23 38.28 -15.49
C LEU A 711 -19.48 39.15 -15.77
N PRO A 712 -20.52 39.13 -14.91
CA PRO A 712 -21.64 40.05 -15.00
C PRO A 712 -21.13 41.49 -14.92
N LEU A 713 -21.68 42.40 -15.73
CA LEU A 713 -21.28 43.81 -15.78
C LEU A 713 -21.40 44.52 -14.42
N LEU A 714 -22.32 44.07 -13.58
CA LEU A 714 -22.51 44.57 -12.21
C LEU A 714 -21.35 44.23 -11.26
N GLY A 715 -20.39 43.38 -11.66
CA GLY A 715 -19.28 42.90 -10.82
C GLY A 715 -19.68 42.01 -9.63
N LYS A 716 -20.99 41.87 -9.37
CA LYS A 716 -21.58 41.10 -8.27
C LYS A 716 -22.45 39.98 -8.79
N CYS A 717 -22.66 38.96 -7.97
CA CYS A 717 -23.56 37.86 -8.31
C CYS A 717 -25.02 38.37 -8.46
N PRO A 718 -25.70 38.12 -9.59
CA PRO A 718 -27.09 38.55 -9.79
C PRO A 718 -28.07 37.94 -8.79
N ALA A 719 -27.77 36.74 -8.27
CA ALA A 719 -28.69 36.00 -7.40
C ALA A 719 -28.54 36.35 -5.92
N CYS A 720 -27.33 36.63 -5.44
CA CYS A 720 -27.07 36.83 -4.01
C CYS A 720 -26.22 38.06 -3.69
N LYS A 721 -25.93 38.91 -4.69
CA LYS A 721 -25.07 40.12 -4.61
C LYS A 721 -23.66 39.89 -4.05
N GLY A 722 -23.24 38.63 -3.90
CA GLY A 722 -21.92 38.26 -3.38
C GLY A 722 -20.80 38.48 -4.40
N GLU A 723 -19.58 38.59 -3.88
CA GLU A 723 -18.35 38.76 -4.67
C GLU A 723 -18.12 37.56 -5.61
N LEU A 724 -17.65 37.86 -6.82
CA LEU A 724 -17.29 36.89 -7.83
C LEU A 724 -15.77 36.72 -7.87
N THR A 725 -15.31 35.49 -7.91
CA THR A 725 -13.88 35.19 -8.03
C THR A 725 -13.57 34.30 -9.21
N LEU A 726 -12.33 34.41 -9.65
CA LEU A 726 -11.71 33.50 -10.59
C LEU A 726 -11.68 32.08 -10.01
N THR A 727 -11.70 31.09 -10.90
CA THR A 727 -11.51 29.68 -10.53
C THR A 727 -10.05 29.25 -10.65
N VAL A 728 -9.29 29.90 -11.53
CA VAL A 728 -7.86 29.68 -11.74
C VAL A 728 -7.15 31.02 -11.58
N TYR A 729 -6.08 31.03 -10.78
CA TYR A 729 -5.30 32.23 -10.47
C TYR A 729 -3.91 32.15 -11.10
N ARG A 730 -3.27 33.32 -11.32
CA ARG A 730 -1.89 33.44 -11.87
C ARG A 730 -0.90 32.49 -11.18
N GLY A 731 -0.89 32.48 -9.85
CA GLY A 731 0.01 31.62 -9.08
C GLY A 731 -0.19 30.12 -9.31
N GLY A 732 -1.33 29.68 -9.84
CA GLY A 732 -1.54 28.29 -10.25
C GLY A 732 -0.82 27.91 -11.55
N ILE A 733 -0.54 28.89 -12.41
CA ILE A 733 0.18 28.71 -13.68
C ILE A 733 1.70 28.79 -13.44
N GLU A 734 2.15 29.79 -12.70
CA GLU A 734 3.58 30.05 -12.44
C GLU A 734 4.23 29.03 -11.49
N LYS A 735 3.42 28.29 -10.73
CA LYS A 735 3.86 27.39 -9.65
C LYS A 735 5.02 26.46 -10.03
N TYR A 736 5.03 25.91 -11.25
CA TYR A 736 5.99 24.88 -11.67
C TYR A 736 7.02 25.38 -12.69
N LEU A 737 6.90 26.61 -13.16
CA LEU A 737 7.75 27.13 -14.23
C LEU A 737 9.24 27.23 -13.80
N PRO A 738 9.59 27.77 -12.61
CA PRO A 738 10.99 27.84 -12.19
C PRO A 738 11.64 26.46 -12.03
N GLU A 739 10.90 25.49 -11.48
CA GLU A 739 11.40 24.13 -11.29
C GLU A 739 11.59 23.39 -12.62
N ALA A 740 10.68 23.61 -13.58
CA ALA A 740 10.81 23.06 -14.93
C ALA A 740 12.05 23.60 -15.65
N GLN A 741 12.35 24.90 -15.53
CA GLN A 741 13.56 25.51 -16.09
C GLN A 741 14.83 24.96 -15.42
N ARG A 742 14.82 24.83 -14.09
CA ARG A 742 15.94 24.26 -13.33
C ARG A 742 16.25 22.82 -13.73
N LEU A 743 15.22 22.01 -13.97
CA LEU A 743 15.35 20.64 -14.46
C LEU A 743 16.07 20.56 -15.82
N VAL A 744 15.63 21.39 -16.78
CA VAL A 744 16.22 21.43 -18.12
C VAL A 744 17.70 21.81 -18.04
N LYS A 745 18.04 22.80 -17.22
CA LYS A 745 19.43 23.24 -17.04
C LYS A 745 20.30 22.21 -16.32
N LYS A 746 19.78 21.52 -15.29
CA LYS A 746 20.55 20.56 -14.49
C LYS A 746 20.89 19.29 -15.28
N TYR A 747 19.93 18.75 -16.03
CA TYR A 747 20.09 17.46 -16.75
C TYR A 747 20.33 17.63 -18.25
N GLY A 748 20.72 18.83 -18.71
CA GLY A 748 21.05 19.08 -20.11
C GLY A 748 19.97 18.64 -21.11
N LEU A 749 18.69 18.79 -20.77
CA LEU A 749 17.59 18.33 -21.63
C LEU A 749 17.51 19.15 -22.93
N SER A 750 17.00 18.55 -24.02
CA SER A 750 17.02 19.15 -25.37
C SER A 750 16.53 20.61 -25.42
N GLU A 751 17.16 21.42 -26.27
CA GLU A 751 16.84 22.86 -26.44
C GLU A 751 15.35 23.14 -26.70
N TYR A 752 14.65 22.22 -27.37
CA TYR A 752 13.21 22.31 -27.59
C TYR A 752 12.42 22.58 -26.29
N TYR A 753 12.78 21.91 -25.19
CA TYR A 753 12.09 22.09 -23.91
C TYR A 753 12.44 23.43 -23.26
N ALA A 754 13.69 23.88 -23.39
CA ALA A 754 14.12 25.19 -22.90
C ALA A 754 13.34 26.31 -23.62
N GLN A 755 13.30 26.26 -24.95
CA GLN A 755 12.56 27.21 -25.78
C GLN A 755 11.07 27.21 -25.46
N ARG A 756 10.46 26.03 -25.33
CA ARG A 756 9.03 25.90 -25.00
C ARG A 756 8.68 26.50 -23.64
N LEU A 757 9.51 26.29 -22.62
CA LEU A 757 9.29 26.91 -21.30
C LEU A 757 9.50 28.42 -21.34
N SER A 758 10.46 28.91 -22.13
CA SER A 758 10.67 30.34 -22.34
C SER A 758 9.44 31.00 -22.99
N MET A 759 8.91 30.41 -24.06
CA MET A 759 7.70 30.91 -24.73
C MET A 759 6.52 31.01 -23.77
N VAL A 760 6.33 30.00 -22.92
CA VAL A 760 5.26 30.00 -21.91
C VAL A 760 5.49 31.08 -20.84
N ALA A 761 6.75 31.31 -20.44
CA ALA A 761 7.09 32.40 -19.52
C ALA A 761 6.73 33.77 -20.13
N ASP A 762 7.08 33.98 -21.39
CA ASP A 762 6.79 35.20 -22.13
C ASP A 762 5.28 35.40 -22.30
N GLU A 763 4.52 34.35 -22.63
CA GLU A 763 3.05 34.38 -22.70
C GLU A 763 2.42 34.81 -21.37
N ILE A 764 2.92 34.29 -20.24
CA ILE A 764 2.44 34.67 -18.89
C ILE A 764 2.71 36.17 -18.64
N ILE A 765 3.91 36.65 -18.95
CA ILE A 765 4.26 38.07 -18.79
C ILE A 765 3.32 38.94 -19.62
N ILE A 766 3.10 38.59 -20.90
CA ILE A 766 2.20 39.32 -21.80
C ILE A 766 0.75 39.32 -21.28
N LEU A 767 0.25 38.17 -20.82
CA LEU A 767 -1.14 38.02 -20.36
C LEU A 767 -1.44 38.80 -19.07
N PHE A 768 -0.49 38.87 -18.14
CA PHE A 768 -0.74 39.43 -16.80
C PHE A 768 -0.17 40.83 -16.59
N GLU A 769 0.91 41.21 -17.26
CA GLU A 769 1.67 42.42 -16.94
C GLU A 769 1.43 43.59 -17.90
N GLY A 770 0.52 43.46 -18.87
CA GLY A 770 0.24 44.45 -19.92
C GLY A 770 0.60 45.89 -19.53
N LYS A 771 1.67 46.44 -20.13
CA LYS A 771 2.23 47.80 -19.98
C LYS A 771 2.03 48.48 -18.60
N LYS A 772 2.16 47.77 -17.47
CA LYS A 772 2.30 48.42 -16.16
C LYS A 772 3.77 48.42 -15.74
N PRO A 773 4.33 49.57 -15.30
CA PRO A 773 5.74 49.66 -14.95
C PRO A 773 6.07 48.69 -13.80
N ARG A 774 7.08 47.85 -13.99
CA ARG A 774 7.58 46.92 -12.97
C ARG A 774 8.21 47.71 -11.82
N GLN A 775 7.96 47.28 -10.59
CA GLN A 775 8.81 47.63 -9.45
C GLN A 775 10.11 46.85 -9.61
N ILE A 776 11.19 47.56 -9.96
CA ILE A 776 12.49 46.96 -10.26
C ILE A 776 13.14 46.52 -8.93
N CYS A 777 13.59 45.27 -8.86
CA CYS A 777 14.37 44.78 -7.71
C CYS A 777 15.73 45.49 -7.69
N LEU A 778 16.12 46.04 -6.54
CA LEU A 778 17.40 46.76 -6.37
C LEU A 778 18.64 45.95 -6.77
N THR A 779 18.56 44.61 -6.70
CA THR A 779 19.65 43.71 -7.13
C THR A 779 19.90 43.68 -8.64
N ALA A 780 18.96 44.19 -9.46
CA ALA A 780 19.16 44.29 -10.91
C ALA A 780 20.03 45.50 -11.32
N PHE A 781 20.47 46.31 -10.35
CA PHE A 781 21.37 47.46 -10.55
C PHE A 781 22.80 47.20 -10.06
N SER A 782 23.15 45.96 -9.70
CA SER A 782 24.43 45.64 -9.05
C SER A 782 25.32 44.64 -9.81
N ASP A 783 25.03 44.36 -11.08
CA ASP A 783 25.95 43.66 -12.00
C ASP A 783 26.43 44.62 -13.10
#